data_AF-A0A0S4UGN2-F1
#
_entry.id   AF-A0A0S4UGN2-F1
#
_cell.length_a   1.000
_cell.length_b   1.000
_cell.length_c   1.000
_cell.angle_alpha   90.00
_cell.angle_beta   90.00
_cell.angle_gamma   90.00
#
_symmetry.space_group_name_H-M   'P 1'
#
loop_
_entity.id
_entity.type
_entity.pdbx_description
1 polymer ?
#
loop_
_entity_poly.entity_id
_entity_poly.type
_entity_poly.pdbx_seq_one_letter_code
_entity_poly.pdbx_strand_id
1 'polypeptide(L)'
;MMSPLSVAQFLVPGSMEFDLLVMDEASQIQPVDALGAIARSRQVVVVGDPRQLPPTAFFAKMTSSNEDEDDEDATAVADIESILGLFTARGLPTRMLRWHYRSRHQSLIAVSNRQFYENKLYIVPSPYTAQGGRGLRFHHIHEGLFDAGNKRNNLIEARAVAQAIITHACTYPKLSLGVAAFSAAQRRAIIDELELLRRGLSPEVEEFFKAHRSEPFFVKNLENVQGDERDVIFISVGYGRSVPNGRVLRRFGPLGTAGGERRLNVLISRAKQRCDVFASMTDEDIEPAYAAERAGINAFRIFLQYARTGRLPIAEVTGRDLDSAFEEQVANALRARGYEVQAQVGLAGFFIDLAVLDTERPGRFLLGIECDGAAYHSARSARDRDRLRQTILEEHGWTIHRIWSTDWFQRPTEQLEVLVRRIESLKAEFDELRDDVALTEQLDAEAPYVERETVTDEDDAAGFAPYEEVTLVRPRHLIGELHEAPQGALTELVVQAVEVEGPVHRDQVIIRMREAWGLKRAGGRIEDVVGRSIDIAITMGRITRSGEFLSTPNRVPVPRDRSEVNAMGLRRADMLPPAEIEVAALQLIGRSFGATRDQVIQAVSRGFGIRNTSSQVRGVLEQAVDDMIARRQLKEVAGILTMTDDARPAVQ
;
A
#
# COMPACT_ATOMS: atom_id res chain seq x y z
N MET A 1 -13.95 27.04 -26.35
CA MET A 1 -14.29 25.63 -26.03
C MET A 1 -15.62 25.62 -25.29
N MET A 2 -16.52 24.71 -25.65
CA MET A 2 -17.82 24.51 -24.98
C MET A 2 -18.03 23.01 -24.82
N SER A 3 -18.69 22.57 -23.74
CA SER A 3 -19.15 21.18 -23.67
C SER A 3 -20.27 20.96 -24.69
N PRO A 4 -20.50 19.72 -25.14
CA PRO A 4 -21.61 19.40 -26.04
C PRO A 4 -22.98 19.87 -25.50
N LEU A 5 -23.20 19.75 -24.19
CA LEU A 5 -24.40 20.25 -23.50
C LEU A 5 -24.50 21.78 -23.55
N SER A 6 -23.40 22.51 -23.35
CA SER A 6 -23.38 23.96 -23.48
C SER A 6 -23.70 24.42 -24.91
N VAL A 7 -23.26 23.67 -25.93
CA VAL A 7 -23.63 23.95 -27.32
C VAL A 7 -25.14 23.87 -27.51
N ALA A 8 -25.79 22.84 -26.97
CA ALA A 8 -27.24 22.69 -27.05
C ALA A 8 -28.00 23.77 -26.25
N GLN A 9 -27.46 24.19 -25.10
CA GLN A 9 -28.09 25.16 -24.21
C GLN A 9 -27.99 26.62 -24.70
N PHE A 10 -26.83 27.03 -25.20
CA PHE A 10 -26.53 28.44 -25.48
C PHE A 10 -26.64 28.83 -26.94
N LEU A 11 -26.52 27.88 -27.88
CA LEU A 11 -26.55 28.18 -29.32
C LEU A 11 -27.95 27.90 -29.88
N VAL A 12 -28.67 28.96 -30.24
CA VAL A 12 -30.00 28.84 -30.87
C VAL A 12 -29.89 28.07 -32.19
N PRO A 13 -30.77 27.08 -32.47
CA PRO A 13 -30.80 26.38 -33.76
C PRO A 13 -30.85 27.35 -34.95
N GLY A 14 -29.98 27.15 -35.94
CA GLY A 14 -29.90 27.97 -37.15
C GLY A 14 -29.30 29.36 -36.99
N SER A 15 -28.91 29.80 -35.78
CA SER A 15 -28.31 31.13 -35.59
C SER A 15 -26.82 31.19 -35.93
N MET A 16 -26.12 30.06 -35.82
CA MET A 16 -24.70 29.93 -36.05
C MET A 16 -24.37 28.57 -36.71
N GLU A 17 -23.50 28.64 -37.70
CA GLU A 17 -22.85 27.51 -38.36
C GLU A 17 -21.33 27.63 -38.19
N PHE A 18 -20.64 26.49 -38.22
CA PHE A 18 -19.20 26.38 -38.10
C PHE A 18 -18.62 25.63 -39.29
N ASP A 19 -17.47 26.08 -39.81
CA ASP A 19 -16.79 25.34 -40.88
C ASP A 19 -16.14 24.05 -40.36
N LEU A 20 -15.68 24.04 -39.10
CA LEU A 20 -14.99 22.92 -38.47
C LEU A 20 -15.40 22.73 -37.01
N LEU A 21 -15.75 21.50 -36.66
CA LEU A 21 -15.89 21.01 -35.29
C LEU A 21 -14.70 20.11 -34.93
N VAL A 22 -14.00 20.45 -33.85
CA VAL A 22 -13.00 19.56 -33.24
C VAL A 22 -13.58 19.03 -31.94
N MET A 23 -13.72 17.71 -31.85
CA MET A 23 -14.09 17.01 -30.62
C MET A 23 -12.85 16.37 -30.02
N ASP A 24 -12.46 16.82 -28.83
CA ASP A 24 -11.40 16.20 -28.04
C ASP A 24 -12.00 15.25 -27.00
N GLU A 25 -11.22 14.26 -26.56
CA GLU A 25 -11.67 13.18 -25.66
C GLU A 25 -12.97 12.50 -26.13
N ALA A 26 -13.12 12.32 -27.45
CA ALA A 26 -14.35 11.84 -28.07
C ALA A 26 -14.74 10.40 -27.68
N SER A 27 -13.84 9.63 -27.07
CA SER A 27 -14.17 8.36 -26.42
C SER A 27 -15.13 8.51 -25.24
N GLN A 28 -15.26 9.73 -24.69
CA GLN A 28 -16.08 10.07 -23.53
C GLN A 28 -17.36 10.84 -23.88
N ILE A 29 -17.58 11.11 -25.17
CA ILE A 29 -18.74 11.86 -25.64
C ILE A 29 -19.81 10.89 -26.14
N GLN A 30 -21.03 11.02 -25.62
CA GLN A 30 -22.16 10.25 -26.13
C GLN A 30 -22.60 10.80 -27.50
N PRO A 31 -23.05 9.93 -28.41
CA PRO A 31 -23.53 10.36 -29.72
C PRO A 31 -24.66 11.40 -29.66
N VAL A 32 -25.55 11.26 -28.67
CA VAL A 32 -26.69 12.18 -28.46
C VAL A 32 -26.23 13.59 -28.11
N ASP A 33 -25.15 13.70 -27.33
CA ASP A 33 -24.59 14.98 -26.91
C ASP A 33 -23.86 15.67 -28.07
N ALA A 34 -23.14 14.89 -28.89
CA ALA A 34 -22.39 15.41 -30.02
C ALA A 34 -23.28 15.88 -31.19
N LEU A 35 -24.50 15.34 -31.32
CA LEU A 35 -25.35 15.54 -32.49
C LEU A 35 -25.63 17.02 -32.77
N GLY A 36 -25.92 17.81 -31.73
CA GLY A 36 -26.22 19.24 -31.87
C GLY A 36 -25.04 20.07 -32.39
N ALA A 37 -23.81 19.70 -32.03
CA ALA A 37 -22.59 20.33 -32.53
C ALA A 37 -22.29 19.90 -33.97
N ILE A 38 -22.45 18.60 -34.27
CA ILE A 38 -22.23 18.04 -35.61
C ILE A 38 -23.20 18.67 -36.62
N ALA A 39 -24.48 18.81 -36.28
CA ALA A 39 -25.50 19.37 -37.17
C ALA A 39 -25.23 20.82 -37.59
N ARG A 40 -24.39 21.56 -36.84
CA ARG A 40 -24.01 22.95 -37.12
C ARG A 40 -22.69 23.08 -37.85
N SER A 41 -22.04 21.97 -38.18
CA SER A 41 -20.65 21.96 -38.63
C SER A 41 -20.50 21.31 -39.99
N ARG A 42 -19.68 21.89 -40.86
CA ARG A 42 -19.41 21.34 -42.20
C ARG A 42 -18.38 20.23 -42.18
N GLN A 43 -17.37 20.35 -41.33
CA GLN A 43 -16.30 19.38 -41.15
C GLN A 43 -16.21 18.97 -39.68
N VAL A 44 -15.83 17.71 -39.44
CA VAL A 44 -15.70 17.15 -38.09
C VAL A 44 -14.35 16.45 -37.97
N VAL A 45 -13.59 16.82 -36.96
CA VAL A 45 -12.36 16.16 -36.54
C VAL A 45 -12.62 15.57 -35.16
N VAL A 46 -12.45 14.26 -35.05
CA VAL A 46 -12.70 13.50 -33.83
C VAL A 46 -11.36 13.03 -33.29
N VAL A 47 -11.03 13.43 -32.06
CA VAL A 47 -9.80 13.10 -31.36
C VAL A 47 -10.17 12.38 -30.07
N GLY A 48 -9.56 11.23 -29.83
CA GLY A 48 -9.79 10.43 -28.63
C GLY A 48 -9.13 9.05 -28.75
N ASP A 49 -9.22 8.27 -27.69
CA ASP A 49 -8.59 6.95 -27.63
C ASP A 49 -9.63 5.83 -27.45
N PRO A 50 -9.81 4.94 -28.44
CA PRO A 50 -10.78 3.84 -28.36
C PRO A 50 -10.40 2.77 -27.33
N ARG A 51 -9.17 2.81 -26.78
CA ARG A 51 -8.68 1.91 -25.72
C ARG A 51 -8.85 2.48 -24.31
N GLN A 52 -9.42 3.68 -24.16
CA GLN A 52 -9.82 4.24 -22.87
C GLN A 52 -11.28 3.94 -22.56
N LEU A 53 -11.74 4.40 -21.40
CA LEU A 53 -13.12 4.19 -20.95
C LEU A 53 -14.14 4.73 -21.97
N PRO A 54 -15.31 4.10 -22.10
CA PRO A 54 -16.45 4.69 -22.78
C PRO A 54 -17.18 5.71 -21.88
N PRO A 55 -18.14 6.48 -22.41
CA PRO A 55 -18.92 7.42 -21.64
C PRO A 55 -19.80 6.67 -20.62
N THR A 56 -19.75 7.09 -19.36
CA THR A 56 -20.64 6.55 -18.31
C THR A 56 -21.99 7.26 -18.37
N ALA A 57 -23.10 6.50 -18.29
CA ALA A 57 -24.44 7.10 -18.28
C ALA A 57 -24.72 7.80 -16.94
N PHE A 58 -24.36 9.09 -16.85
CA PHE A 58 -24.55 9.92 -15.66
C PHE A 58 -26.01 9.93 -15.15
N PHE A 59 -26.99 9.87 -16.06
CA PHE A 59 -28.42 9.89 -15.71
C PHE A 59 -28.95 8.58 -15.12
N ALA A 60 -28.35 7.42 -15.43
CA ALA A 60 -28.79 6.14 -14.85
C ALA A 60 -28.47 6.04 -13.35
N LYS A 61 -27.41 6.73 -12.91
CA LYS A 61 -26.98 6.80 -11.51
C LYS A 61 -27.89 7.69 -10.64
N MET A 62 -28.54 8.70 -11.22
CA MET A 62 -29.39 9.63 -10.47
C MET A 62 -30.80 9.07 -10.20
N THR A 63 -31.20 8.04 -10.95
CA THR A 63 -32.45 7.27 -10.73
C THR A 63 -32.28 6.07 -9.81
N SER A 64 -31.04 5.71 -9.45
CA SER A 64 -30.71 4.64 -8.51
C SER A 64 -30.35 5.26 -7.16
N SER A 65 -31.36 5.55 -6.35
CA SER A 65 -31.27 6.24 -5.05
C SER A 65 -30.64 5.41 -3.93
N ASN A 66 -29.82 4.41 -4.23
CA ASN A 66 -29.12 3.58 -3.26
C ASN A 66 -27.61 3.58 -3.55
N GLU A 67 -26.86 4.43 -2.84
CA GLU A 67 -25.38 4.42 -2.86
C GLU A 67 -24.78 3.17 -2.18
N ASP A 68 -25.62 2.30 -1.61
CA ASP A 68 -25.25 1.10 -0.85
C ASP A 68 -25.63 -0.24 -1.56
N GLU A 69 -26.08 -0.22 -2.81
CA GLU A 69 -26.38 -1.47 -3.54
C GLU A 69 -25.13 -2.11 -4.14
N ASP A 70 -24.93 -3.37 -3.78
CA ASP A 70 -23.87 -4.30 -4.18
C ASP A 70 -23.11 -3.98 -5.48
N ASP A 71 -21.79 -3.78 -5.36
CA ASP A 71 -20.78 -3.64 -6.44
C ASP A 71 -20.88 -4.72 -7.56
N GLU A 72 -21.58 -5.84 -7.34
CA GLU A 72 -21.77 -6.90 -8.34
C GLU A 72 -22.93 -6.62 -9.32
N ASP A 73 -23.97 -5.86 -8.94
CA ASP A 73 -25.17 -5.64 -9.79
C ASP A 73 -25.29 -4.20 -10.35
N ALA A 74 -24.62 -3.21 -9.75
CA ALA A 74 -24.60 -1.84 -10.29
C ALA A 74 -23.78 -1.68 -11.59
N THR A 75 -23.02 -2.71 -11.99
CA THR A 75 -22.13 -2.69 -13.17
C THR A 75 -22.82 -3.08 -14.48
N ALA A 76 -24.14 -3.32 -14.46
CA ALA A 76 -24.93 -3.62 -15.67
C ALA A 76 -25.38 -2.38 -16.46
N VAL A 77 -24.76 -1.21 -16.26
CA VAL A 77 -24.91 -0.11 -17.21
C VAL A 77 -24.08 -0.48 -18.44
N ALA A 78 -24.75 -1.00 -19.48
CA ALA A 78 -24.11 -1.30 -20.75
C ALA A 78 -23.31 -0.09 -21.24
N ASP A 79 -22.00 -0.28 -21.44
CA ASP A 79 -21.11 0.74 -22.00
C ASP A 79 -21.74 1.27 -23.31
N ILE A 80 -22.15 2.53 -23.30
CA ILE A 80 -22.72 3.16 -24.50
C ILE A 80 -21.58 3.38 -25.48
N GLU A 81 -21.79 3.05 -26.76
CA GLU A 81 -20.81 3.36 -27.79
C GLU A 81 -20.58 4.87 -27.87
N SER A 82 -19.32 5.29 -27.74
CA SER A 82 -18.94 6.70 -27.88
C SER A 82 -19.08 7.17 -29.32
N ILE A 83 -19.15 8.49 -29.51
CA ILE A 83 -19.11 9.08 -30.85
C ILE A 83 -17.85 8.63 -31.60
N LEU A 84 -16.70 8.52 -30.92
CA LEU A 84 -15.48 7.97 -31.51
C LEU A 84 -15.66 6.52 -31.99
N GLY A 85 -16.33 5.69 -31.20
CA GLY A 85 -16.66 4.32 -31.56
C GLY A 85 -17.48 4.25 -32.85
N LEU A 86 -18.51 5.08 -32.98
CA LEU A 86 -19.35 5.16 -34.17
C LEU A 86 -18.60 5.62 -35.42
N PHE A 87 -17.75 6.66 -35.30
CA PHE A 87 -16.91 7.13 -36.40
C PHE A 87 -15.95 6.03 -36.88
N THR A 88 -15.38 5.27 -35.94
CA THR A 88 -14.49 4.15 -36.22
C THR A 88 -15.23 3.00 -36.89
N ALA A 89 -16.40 2.61 -36.37
CA ALA A 89 -17.24 1.55 -36.92
C ALA A 89 -17.71 1.87 -38.35
N ARG A 90 -17.91 3.15 -38.67
CA ARG A 90 -18.27 3.60 -40.02
C ARG A 90 -17.12 3.47 -41.04
N GLY A 91 -15.89 3.25 -40.58
CA GLY A 91 -14.71 3.09 -41.44
C GLY A 91 -14.14 4.41 -41.95
N LEU A 92 -14.32 5.50 -41.19
CA LEU A 92 -13.76 6.80 -41.57
C LEU A 92 -12.22 6.78 -41.50
N PRO A 93 -11.53 7.66 -42.25
CA PRO A 93 -10.06 7.73 -42.22
C PRO A 93 -9.55 8.04 -40.81
N THR A 94 -8.72 7.14 -40.26
CA THR A 94 -8.12 7.31 -38.93
C THR A 94 -6.61 7.45 -39.01
N ARG A 95 -6.04 8.23 -38.09
CA ARG A 95 -4.59 8.38 -37.92
C ARG A 95 -4.25 8.22 -36.45
N MET A 96 -3.40 7.23 -36.14
CA MET A 96 -2.89 7.01 -34.80
C MET A 96 -1.70 7.92 -34.53
N LEU A 97 -1.74 8.67 -33.43
CA LEU A 97 -0.58 9.37 -32.89
C LEU A 97 0.32 8.35 -32.20
N ARG A 98 1.58 8.26 -32.64
CA ARG A 98 2.49 7.17 -32.25
C ARG A 98 3.46 7.53 -31.12
N TRP A 99 3.59 8.79 -30.74
CA TRP A 99 4.59 9.20 -29.74
C TRP A 99 3.98 9.24 -28.35
N HIS A 100 4.60 8.54 -27.40
CA HIS A 100 4.25 8.63 -25.99
C HIS A 100 5.34 9.37 -25.22
N TYR A 101 4.99 10.53 -24.65
CA TYR A 101 5.92 11.42 -23.95
C TYR A 101 5.49 11.74 -22.51
N ARG A 102 4.35 11.18 -22.04
CA ARG A 102 3.86 11.43 -20.67
C ARG A 102 4.71 10.72 -19.63
N SER A 103 5.02 9.45 -19.88
CA SER A 103 5.74 8.62 -18.91
C SER A 103 7.25 8.87 -19.01
N ARG A 104 7.85 9.32 -17.92
CA ARG A 104 9.29 9.55 -17.78
C ARG A 104 10.11 8.27 -17.64
N HIS A 105 9.45 7.12 -17.54
CA HIS A 105 10.10 5.82 -17.50
C HIS A 105 9.35 4.79 -18.35
N GLN A 106 10.08 4.04 -19.20
CA GLN A 106 9.46 3.14 -20.18
C GLN A 106 8.58 2.06 -19.54
N SER A 107 8.92 1.61 -18.31
CA SER A 107 8.16 0.56 -17.62
C SER A 107 6.72 0.97 -17.28
N LEU A 108 6.41 2.27 -17.22
CA LEU A 108 5.06 2.75 -16.87
C LEU A 108 4.05 2.49 -18.00
N ILE A 109 4.51 2.49 -19.25
CA ILE A 109 3.66 2.34 -20.43
C ILE A 109 3.90 1.02 -21.18
N ALA A 110 5.00 0.31 -20.89
CA ALA A 110 5.40 -0.91 -21.62
C ALA A 110 4.29 -1.97 -21.71
N VAL A 111 3.60 -2.23 -20.60
CA VAL A 111 2.46 -3.17 -20.58
C VAL A 111 1.31 -2.65 -21.43
N SER A 112 0.93 -1.38 -21.28
CA SER A 112 -0.15 -0.78 -22.05
C SER A 112 0.12 -0.79 -23.56
N ASN A 113 1.31 -0.36 -23.97
CA ASN A 113 1.71 -0.33 -25.38
C ASN A 113 1.57 -1.72 -26.02
N ARG A 114 2.01 -2.76 -25.30
CA ARG A 114 1.90 -4.14 -25.76
C ARG A 114 0.46 -4.64 -25.82
N GLN A 115 -0.30 -4.47 -24.74
CA GLN A 115 -1.64 -5.06 -24.61
C GLN A 115 -2.71 -4.34 -25.45
N PHE A 116 -2.61 -3.01 -25.57
CA PHE A 116 -3.70 -2.20 -26.13
C PHE A 116 -3.33 -1.55 -27.47
N TYR A 117 -2.05 -1.35 -27.74
CA TYR A 117 -1.56 -0.60 -28.91
C TYR A 117 -0.65 -1.42 -29.82
N GLU A 118 -0.53 -2.73 -29.61
CA GLU A 118 0.27 -3.65 -30.45
C GLU A 118 1.72 -3.19 -30.63
N ASN A 119 2.32 -2.56 -29.62
CA ASN A 119 3.66 -1.94 -29.67
C ASN A 119 3.83 -0.87 -30.77
N LYS A 120 2.73 -0.26 -31.24
CA LYS A 120 2.79 0.79 -32.27
C LYS A 120 3.24 2.15 -31.72
N LEU A 121 3.23 2.35 -30.39
CA LEU A 121 3.73 3.57 -29.77
C LEU A 121 5.26 3.55 -29.64
N TYR A 122 5.89 4.67 -30.01
CA TYR A 122 7.27 4.98 -29.70
C TYR A 122 7.37 5.47 -28.26
N ILE A 123 8.18 4.79 -27.45
CA ILE A 123 8.38 5.08 -26.03
C ILE A 123 9.79 5.63 -25.85
N VAL A 124 9.91 6.81 -25.26
CA VAL A 124 11.21 7.40 -24.95
C VAL A 124 11.84 6.67 -23.75
N PRO A 125 13.09 6.17 -23.87
CA PRO A 125 13.76 5.51 -22.75
C PRO A 125 14.11 6.49 -21.63
N SER A 126 14.12 6.02 -20.40
CA SER A 126 14.59 6.77 -19.23
C SER A 126 16.09 6.62 -19.04
N PRO A 127 16.79 7.68 -18.57
CA PRO A 127 18.17 7.58 -18.08
C PRO A 127 18.25 6.92 -16.71
N TYR A 128 17.11 6.67 -16.06
CA TYR A 128 17.04 5.97 -14.78
C TYR A 128 16.68 4.51 -15.02
N THR A 129 17.37 3.61 -14.35
CA THR A 129 16.99 2.20 -14.26
C THR A 129 15.95 2.01 -13.16
N ALA A 130 15.42 0.80 -13.00
CA ALA A 130 14.46 0.46 -11.95
C ALA A 130 14.97 0.75 -10.52
N GLN A 131 16.29 0.74 -10.30
CA GLN A 131 16.89 1.07 -9.00
C GLN A 131 16.88 2.57 -8.68
N GLY A 132 16.82 3.43 -9.72
CA GLY A 132 16.97 4.88 -9.60
C GLY A 132 15.71 5.65 -9.15
N GLY A 133 14.82 5.06 -8.35
CA GLY A 133 13.68 5.82 -7.81
C GLY A 133 12.42 5.91 -8.69
N ARG A 134 12.49 5.53 -9.97
CA ARG A 134 11.46 5.78 -10.99
C ARG A 134 10.90 4.50 -11.61
N GLY A 135 9.80 4.63 -12.35
CA GLY A 135 9.18 3.51 -13.04
C GLY A 135 8.19 2.72 -12.18
N LEU A 136 8.02 1.45 -12.52
CA LEU A 136 7.02 0.56 -11.93
C LEU A 136 7.66 -0.24 -10.79
N ARG A 137 7.01 -0.28 -9.63
CA ARG A 137 7.45 -0.99 -8.44
C ARG A 137 6.34 -1.88 -7.91
N PHE A 138 6.72 -3.04 -7.38
CA PHE A 138 5.78 -4.00 -6.81
C PHE A 138 6.08 -4.22 -5.33
N HIS A 139 5.08 -3.97 -4.50
CA HIS A 139 5.10 -4.16 -3.05
C HIS A 139 4.20 -5.34 -2.70
N HIS A 140 4.82 -6.50 -2.44
CA HIS A 140 4.08 -7.71 -2.09
C HIS A 140 3.71 -7.71 -0.61
N ILE A 141 2.41 -7.61 -0.31
CA ILE A 141 1.88 -7.64 1.04
C ILE A 141 1.51 -9.09 1.40
N HIS A 142 2.51 -9.89 1.79
CA HIS A 142 2.34 -11.33 2.07
C HIS A 142 1.24 -11.62 3.09
N GLU A 143 1.09 -10.77 4.10
CA GLU A 143 0.09 -10.95 5.16
C GLU A 143 -1.31 -10.49 4.77
N GLY A 144 -1.47 -9.86 3.60
CA GLY A 144 -2.75 -9.31 3.18
C GLY A 144 -3.82 -10.37 2.98
N LEU A 145 -4.97 -10.16 3.61
CA LEU A 145 -6.14 -11.04 3.53
C LEU A 145 -7.32 -10.26 2.98
N PHE A 146 -7.95 -10.80 1.95
CA PHE A 146 -9.16 -10.24 1.37
C PHE A 146 -10.40 -10.73 2.12
N ASP A 147 -11.10 -9.82 2.78
CA ASP A 147 -12.39 -10.10 3.40
C ASP A 147 -13.46 -10.22 2.31
N ALA A 148 -13.67 -11.45 1.84
CA ALA A 148 -14.70 -11.78 0.86
C ALA A 148 -16.13 -11.80 1.43
N GLY A 149 -16.27 -11.56 2.73
CA GLY A 149 -17.55 -11.43 3.40
C GLY A 149 -18.11 -10.02 3.22
N ASN A 150 -18.45 -9.37 4.34
CA ASN A 150 -19.24 -8.13 4.29
C ASN A 150 -18.41 -6.92 3.85
N LYS A 151 -17.10 -6.88 4.17
CA LYS A 151 -16.30 -5.67 3.95
C LYS A 151 -15.70 -5.56 2.55
N ARG A 152 -15.55 -6.67 1.82
CA ARG A 152 -15.03 -6.74 0.43
C ARG A 152 -13.74 -5.94 0.21
N ASN A 153 -12.84 -5.95 1.20
CA ASN A 153 -11.60 -5.19 1.21
C ASN A 153 -10.43 -5.99 1.81
N ASN A 154 -9.23 -5.45 1.69
CA ASN A 154 -8.02 -5.97 2.33
C ASN A 154 -7.43 -4.86 3.20
N LEU A 155 -7.75 -4.93 4.50
CA LEU A 155 -7.38 -3.91 5.48
C LEU A 155 -5.87 -3.80 5.68
N ILE A 156 -5.15 -4.93 5.61
CA ILE A 156 -3.69 -4.96 5.79
C ILE A 156 -3.00 -4.23 4.63
N GLU A 157 -3.46 -4.47 3.40
CA GLU A 157 -2.98 -3.72 2.24
C GLU A 157 -3.38 -2.24 2.32
N ALA A 158 -4.60 -1.93 2.76
CA ALA A 158 -5.05 -0.54 2.93
C ALA A 158 -4.18 0.24 3.93
N ARG A 159 -3.80 -0.38 5.05
CA ARG A 159 -2.84 0.18 6.02
C ARG A 159 -1.46 0.41 5.44
N ALA A 160 -0.94 -0.56 4.70
CA ALA A 160 0.36 -0.43 4.04
C ALA A 160 0.37 0.74 3.04
N VAL A 161 -0.71 0.89 2.28
CA VAL A 161 -0.90 2.02 1.35
C VAL A 161 -1.01 3.34 2.12
N ALA A 162 -1.81 3.40 3.20
CA ALA A 162 -1.94 4.59 4.03
C ALA A 162 -0.58 5.04 4.61
N GLN A 163 0.21 4.10 5.12
CA GLN A 163 1.56 4.38 5.61
C GLN A 163 2.49 4.89 4.49
N ALA A 164 2.43 4.28 3.30
CA ALA A 164 3.21 4.71 2.16
C ALA A 164 2.84 6.14 1.70
N ILE A 165 1.56 6.53 1.81
CA ILE A 165 1.11 7.91 1.52
C ILE A 165 1.79 8.89 2.47
N ILE A 166 1.82 8.59 3.77
CA ILE A 166 2.50 9.44 4.76
C ILE A 166 4.01 9.52 4.46
N THR A 167 4.66 8.39 4.21
CA THR A 167 6.09 8.38 3.86
C THR A 167 6.37 9.21 2.62
N HIS A 168 5.50 9.16 1.60
CA HIS A 168 5.63 10.00 0.41
C HIS A 168 5.46 11.49 0.74
N ALA A 169 4.46 11.85 1.54
CA ALA A 169 4.24 13.25 1.95
C ALA A 169 5.45 13.82 2.68
N CYS A 170 6.14 13.02 3.50
CA CYS A 170 7.38 13.44 4.18
C CYS A 170 8.59 13.51 3.24
N THR A 171 8.79 12.50 2.40
CA THR A 171 10.05 12.32 1.64
C THR A 171 10.04 13.05 0.30
N TYR A 172 8.87 13.17 -0.33
CA TYR A 172 8.71 13.73 -1.67
C TYR A 172 7.58 14.78 -1.76
N PRO A 173 7.51 15.78 -0.87
CA PRO A 173 6.38 16.71 -0.80
C PRO A 173 6.16 17.52 -2.10
N LYS A 174 7.19 17.64 -2.94
CA LYS A 174 7.15 18.36 -4.23
C LYS A 174 6.56 17.54 -5.39
N LEU A 175 6.37 16.23 -5.23
CA LEU A 175 5.79 15.39 -6.28
C LEU A 175 4.30 15.18 -6.02
N SER A 176 3.47 15.31 -7.05
CA SER A 176 2.03 15.07 -6.89
C SER A 176 1.75 13.56 -6.72
N LEU A 177 0.79 13.22 -5.84
CA LEU A 177 0.43 11.83 -5.53
C LEU A 177 -1.04 11.55 -5.80
N GLY A 178 -1.32 10.43 -6.45
CA GLY A 178 -2.67 9.88 -6.60
C GLY A 178 -2.71 8.44 -6.15
N VAL A 179 -3.81 8.03 -5.52
CA VAL A 179 -4.02 6.67 -5.04
C VAL A 179 -5.26 6.11 -5.73
N ALA A 180 -5.10 4.94 -6.31
CA ALA A 180 -6.14 4.27 -7.07
C ALA A 180 -6.36 2.85 -6.57
N ALA A 181 -7.56 2.59 -6.08
CA ALA A 181 -7.97 1.27 -5.60
C ALA A 181 -8.80 0.54 -6.65
N PHE A 182 -8.69 -0.80 -6.71
CA PHE A 182 -9.46 -1.59 -7.67
C PHE A 182 -10.96 -1.67 -7.35
N SER A 183 -11.35 -1.46 -6.08
CA SER A 183 -12.76 -1.43 -5.65
C SER A 183 -13.10 -0.20 -4.80
N ALA A 184 -14.39 0.15 -4.72
CA ALA A 184 -14.87 1.23 -3.86
C ALA A 184 -14.68 0.90 -2.37
N ALA A 185 -14.88 -0.35 -1.99
CA ALA A 185 -14.64 -0.84 -0.63
C ALA A 185 -13.16 -0.71 -0.20
N GLN A 186 -12.22 -1.03 -1.10
CA GLN A 186 -10.79 -0.86 -0.83
C GLN A 186 -10.41 0.62 -0.76
N ARG A 187 -10.98 1.46 -1.64
CA ARG A 187 -10.80 2.92 -1.58
C ARG A 187 -11.21 3.48 -0.22
N ARG A 188 -12.38 3.06 0.28
CA ARG A 188 -12.89 3.49 1.59
C ARG A 188 -11.94 3.08 2.71
N ALA A 189 -11.50 1.82 2.72
CA ALA A 189 -10.56 1.32 3.72
C ALA A 189 -9.24 2.11 3.74
N ILE A 190 -8.71 2.50 2.58
CA ILE A 190 -7.50 3.34 2.50
C ILE A 190 -7.75 4.73 3.10
N ILE A 191 -8.89 5.35 2.79
CA ILE A 191 -9.25 6.67 3.33
C ILE A 191 -9.37 6.60 4.85
N ASP A 192 -10.08 5.60 5.37
CA ASP A 192 -10.32 5.45 6.80
C ASP A 192 -8.99 5.26 7.56
N GLU A 193 -8.09 4.41 7.07
CA GLU A 193 -6.76 4.20 7.67
C GLU A 193 -5.85 5.44 7.51
N LEU A 194 -5.93 6.15 6.39
CA LEU A 194 -5.21 7.41 6.18
C LEU A 194 -5.67 8.50 7.15
N GLU A 195 -6.98 8.63 7.39
CA GLU A 195 -7.54 9.60 8.34
C GLU A 195 -7.09 9.33 9.78
N LEU A 196 -6.94 8.07 10.17
CA LEU A 196 -6.39 7.72 11.49
C LEU A 196 -4.93 8.19 11.63
N LEU A 197 -4.10 7.96 10.61
CA LEU A 197 -2.69 8.38 10.62
C LEU A 197 -2.53 9.91 10.57
N ARG A 198 -3.42 10.62 9.86
CA ARG A 198 -3.34 12.08 9.71
C ARG A 198 -3.52 12.85 11.02
N ARG A 199 -4.24 12.30 12.00
CA ARG A 199 -4.50 12.96 13.30
C ARG A 199 -3.24 13.22 14.13
N GLY A 200 -2.16 12.48 13.87
CA GLY A 200 -0.88 12.62 14.58
C GLY A 200 0.23 13.30 13.76
N LEU A 201 -0.08 13.83 12.57
CA LEU A 201 0.93 14.45 11.70
C LEU A 201 1.28 15.87 12.13
N SER A 202 2.52 16.27 11.81
CA SER A 202 2.94 17.66 11.97
C SER A 202 2.25 18.56 10.91
N PRO A 203 2.11 19.88 11.17
CA PRO A 203 1.50 20.81 10.22
C PRO A 203 2.18 20.83 8.85
N GLU A 204 3.49 20.59 8.79
CA GLU A 204 4.28 20.61 7.55
C GLU A 204 3.89 19.45 6.61
N VAL A 205 3.67 18.25 7.17
CA VAL A 205 3.26 17.08 6.38
C VAL A 205 1.79 17.22 5.94
N GLU A 206 0.96 17.83 6.79
CA GLU A 206 -0.46 18.05 6.48
C GLU A 206 -0.65 19.04 5.31
N GLU A 207 0.30 19.95 5.09
CA GLU A 207 0.28 20.89 3.96
C GLU A 207 0.39 20.19 2.60
N PHE A 208 1.03 19.01 2.54
CA PHE A 208 1.09 18.21 1.32
C PHE A 208 -0.30 17.91 0.73
N PHE A 209 -1.28 17.61 1.59
CA PHE A 209 -2.65 17.27 1.16
C PHE A 209 -3.43 18.47 0.62
N LYS A 210 -2.92 19.70 0.81
CA LYS A 210 -3.46 20.96 0.29
C LYS A 210 -2.58 21.57 -0.80
N ALA A 211 -1.36 21.05 -0.98
CA ALA A 211 -0.42 21.44 -2.00
C ALA A 211 -0.91 21.05 -3.40
N HIS A 212 -0.10 21.38 -4.42
CA HIS A 212 -0.33 20.97 -5.82
C HIS A 212 -1.70 21.41 -6.36
N ARG A 213 -2.02 22.71 -6.36
CA ARG A 213 -3.37 23.21 -6.75
C ARG A 213 -3.86 22.71 -8.11
N SER A 214 -2.97 22.51 -9.08
CA SER A 214 -3.31 21.97 -10.40
C SER A 214 -3.48 20.44 -10.41
N GLU A 215 -2.85 19.73 -9.48
CA GLU A 215 -2.81 18.28 -9.38
C GLU A 215 -2.97 17.82 -7.92
N PRO A 216 -4.12 18.09 -7.28
CA PRO A 216 -4.30 17.85 -5.85
C PRO A 216 -4.22 16.36 -5.51
N PHE A 217 -3.83 16.03 -4.28
CA PHE A 217 -3.86 14.64 -3.81
C PHE A 217 -5.27 14.03 -3.95
N PHE A 218 -5.35 12.75 -4.35
CA PHE A 218 -6.62 12.02 -4.42
C PHE A 218 -6.51 10.55 -4.02
N VAL A 219 -7.62 10.00 -3.54
CA VAL A 219 -7.86 8.55 -3.36
C VAL A 219 -9.15 8.17 -4.08
N LYS A 220 -9.04 7.49 -5.23
CA LYS A 220 -10.15 7.15 -6.12
C LYS A 220 -10.19 5.65 -6.41
N ASN A 221 -11.32 5.13 -6.87
CA ASN A 221 -11.45 3.75 -7.35
C ASN A 221 -11.29 3.72 -8.88
N LEU A 222 -11.06 2.52 -9.41
CA LEU A 222 -10.77 2.26 -10.83
C LEU A 222 -11.70 2.99 -11.83
N GLU A 223 -12.98 3.14 -11.50
CA GLU A 223 -13.98 3.79 -12.35
C GLU A 223 -13.85 5.32 -12.40
N ASN A 224 -13.25 5.93 -11.38
CA ASN A 224 -13.23 7.38 -11.18
C ASN A 224 -11.87 8.03 -11.47
N VAL A 225 -10.84 7.26 -11.81
CA VAL A 225 -9.45 7.71 -12.04
C VAL A 225 -9.24 8.28 -13.46
N GLN A 226 -10.31 8.75 -14.09
CA GLN A 226 -10.27 9.22 -15.47
C GLN A 226 -9.82 10.69 -15.57
N GLY A 227 -8.89 10.97 -16.49
CA GLY A 227 -8.35 12.32 -16.69
C GLY A 227 -7.38 12.79 -15.61
N ASP A 228 -7.32 12.10 -14.47
CA ASP A 228 -6.33 12.38 -13.43
C ASP A 228 -4.97 11.74 -13.73
N GLU A 229 -3.92 12.54 -13.65
CA GLU A 229 -2.53 12.10 -13.74
C GLU A 229 -1.70 12.72 -12.63
N ARG A 230 -0.71 12.00 -12.13
CA ARG A 230 0.17 12.48 -11.05
C ARG A 230 1.60 12.07 -11.31
N ASP A 231 2.54 12.76 -10.68
CA ASP A 231 3.95 12.36 -10.71
C ASP A 231 4.11 10.93 -10.20
N VAL A 232 3.41 10.62 -9.10
CA VAL A 232 3.40 9.31 -8.48
C VAL A 232 1.97 8.78 -8.37
N ILE A 233 1.76 7.53 -8.79
CA ILE A 233 0.49 6.81 -8.58
C ILE A 233 0.72 5.58 -7.71
N PHE A 234 -0.07 5.43 -6.66
CA PHE A 234 -0.17 4.19 -5.89
C PHE A 234 -1.38 3.40 -6.35
N ILE A 235 -1.18 2.12 -6.64
CA ILE A 235 -2.23 1.19 -7.02
C ILE A 235 -2.44 0.21 -5.88
N SER A 236 -3.63 0.18 -5.29
CA SER A 236 -4.04 -0.86 -4.34
C SER A 236 -4.93 -1.87 -5.06
N VAL A 237 -4.43 -3.10 -5.17
CA VAL A 237 -5.17 -4.22 -5.80
C VAL A 237 -6.33 -4.66 -4.92
N GLY A 238 -6.14 -4.75 -3.61
CA GLY A 238 -7.15 -5.13 -2.62
C GLY A 238 -7.61 -6.59 -2.70
N TYR A 239 -7.58 -7.23 -3.86
CA TYR A 239 -7.92 -8.64 -4.04
C TYR A 239 -6.79 -9.57 -3.57
N GLY A 240 -7.17 -10.73 -3.05
CA GLY A 240 -6.23 -11.72 -2.58
C GLY A 240 -6.91 -12.94 -1.98
N ARG A 241 -6.15 -13.71 -1.21
CA ARG A 241 -6.65 -14.87 -0.45
C ARG A 241 -7.44 -14.40 0.77
N SER A 242 -8.52 -15.10 1.12
CA SER A 242 -9.33 -14.76 2.31
C SER A 242 -8.84 -15.40 3.60
N VAL A 243 -8.03 -16.45 3.50
CA VAL A 243 -7.42 -17.13 4.63
C VAL A 243 -5.92 -17.31 4.39
N PRO A 244 -5.08 -17.36 5.44
CA PRO A 244 -3.66 -17.66 5.31
C PRO A 244 -3.45 -18.95 4.52
N ASN A 245 -2.52 -18.94 3.55
CA ASN A 245 -2.23 -20.05 2.62
C ASN A 245 -3.42 -20.53 1.77
N GLY A 246 -4.52 -19.77 1.72
CA GLY A 246 -5.65 -20.02 0.84
C GLY A 246 -5.38 -19.62 -0.61
N ARG A 247 -6.25 -20.06 -1.53
CA ARG A 247 -6.23 -19.63 -2.93
C ARG A 247 -6.95 -18.28 -3.09
N VAL A 248 -6.51 -17.49 -4.06
CA VAL A 248 -7.19 -16.26 -4.46
C VAL A 248 -8.55 -16.60 -5.08
N LEU A 249 -9.57 -15.84 -4.69
CA LEU A 249 -10.92 -16.00 -5.23
C LEU A 249 -10.99 -15.48 -6.68
N ARG A 250 -11.81 -16.12 -7.51
CA ARG A 250 -12.03 -15.72 -8.92
C ARG A 250 -13.02 -14.54 -9.04
N ARG A 251 -12.88 -13.54 -8.17
CA ARG A 251 -13.74 -12.35 -8.12
C ARG A 251 -12.85 -11.11 -8.15
N PHE A 252 -12.74 -10.51 -9.33
CA PHE A 252 -11.90 -9.33 -9.59
C PHE A 252 -12.73 -8.06 -9.79
N GLY A 253 -13.99 -8.06 -9.33
CA GLY A 253 -14.91 -6.92 -9.41
C GLY A 253 -14.97 -6.30 -10.82
N PRO A 254 -14.87 -4.96 -10.96
CA PRO A 254 -14.98 -4.24 -12.23
C PRO A 254 -13.94 -4.62 -13.31
N LEU A 255 -12.88 -5.33 -12.94
CA LEU A 255 -11.86 -5.83 -13.87
C LEU A 255 -12.30 -7.14 -14.56
N GLY A 256 -13.16 -7.92 -13.91
CA GLY A 256 -13.68 -9.18 -14.43
C GLY A 256 -14.86 -9.02 -15.39
N THR A 257 -15.45 -7.82 -15.45
CA THR A 257 -16.58 -7.48 -16.31
C THR A 257 -16.13 -7.02 -17.71
N ALA A 258 -17.08 -6.87 -18.63
CA ALA A 258 -16.82 -6.31 -19.95
C ALA A 258 -16.21 -4.89 -19.81
N GLY A 259 -15.22 -4.57 -20.64
CA GLY A 259 -14.50 -3.29 -20.60
C GLY A 259 -13.48 -3.17 -19.46
N GLY A 260 -13.29 -4.21 -18.64
CA GLY A 260 -12.29 -4.22 -17.56
C GLY A 260 -10.87 -3.95 -18.05
N GLU A 261 -10.54 -4.34 -19.28
CA GLU A 261 -9.24 -4.08 -19.90
C GLU A 261 -9.00 -2.58 -20.17
N ARG A 262 -10.06 -1.83 -20.51
CA ARG A 262 -9.99 -0.36 -20.70
C ARG A 262 -9.81 0.36 -19.37
N ARG A 263 -10.52 -0.10 -18.33
CA ARG A 263 -10.36 0.37 -16.94
C ARG A 263 -8.91 0.21 -16.47
N LEU A 264 -8.34 -0.97 -16.68
CA LEU A 264 -6.94 -1.24 -16.35
C LEU A 264 -5.98 -0.35 -17.16
N ASN A 265 -6.17 -0.22 -18.48
CA ASN A 265 -5.31 0.62 -19.33
C ASN A 265 -5.28 2.07 -18.84
N VAL A 266 -6.45 2.61 -18.49
CA VAL A 266 -6.59 3.93 -17.89
C VAL A 266 -5.77 4.03 -16.61
N LEU A 267 -5.92 3.08 -15.69
CA LEU A 267 -5.24 3.12 -14.40
C LEU A 267 -3.71 3.09 -14.53
N ILE A 268 -3.19 2.10 -15.26
CA ILE A 268 -1.75 1.84 -15.30
C ILE A 268 -0.97 2.89 -16.10
N SER A 269 -1.67 3.81 -16.79
CA SER A 269 -1.09 4.91 -17.57
C SER A 269 -1.22 6.30 -16.92
N ARG A 270 -1.66 6.37 -15.65
CA ARG A 270 -1.82 7.66 -14.92
C ARG A 270 -0.54 8.22 -14.29
N ALA A 271 0.48 7.40 -14.13
CA ALA A 271 1.76 7.82 -13.54
C ALA A 271 2.66 8.53 -14.56
N LYS A 272 3.17 9.71 -14.21
CA LYS A 272 4.20 10.39 -15.00
C LYS A 272 5.59 9.87 -14.69
N GLN A 273 5.94 9.66 -13.43
CA GLN A 273 7.32 9.32 -13.01
C GLN A 273 7.44 7.97 -12.31
N ARG A 274 6.49 7.64 -11.41
CA ARG A 274 6.56 6.43 -10.59
C ARG A 274 5.17 5.82 -10.36
N CYS A 275 5.08 4.50 -10.44
CA CYS A 275 3.89 3.74 -10.09
C CYS A 275 4.26 2.65 -9.09
N ASP A 276 3.67 2.69 -7.90
CA ASP A 276 3.86 1.69 -6.86
C ASP A 276 2.60 0.82 -6.75
N VAL A 277 2.74 -0.49 -6.99
CA VAL A 277 1.63 -1.46 -6.96
C VAL A 277 1.70 -2.23 -5.65
N PHE A 278 0.66 -2.12 -4.84
CA PHE A 278 0.47 -2.86 -3.59
C PHE A 278 -0.51 -3.99 -3.85
N ALA A 279 -0.09 -5.22 -3.58
CA ALA A 279 -0.94 -6.39 -3.76
C ALA A 279 -0.56 -7.49 -2.78
N SER A 280 -1.55 -8.22 -2.25
CA SER A 280 -1.29 -9.46 -1.49
C SER A 280 -1.17 -10.71 -2.36
N MET A 281 -1.57 -10.61 -3.63
CA MET A 281 -1.48 -11.66 -4.64
C MET A 281 -0.47 -11.34 -5.74
N THR A 282 -0.10 -12.37 -6.51
CA THR A 282 0.83 -12.29 -7.64
C THR A 282 0.16 -12.77 -8.94
N ASP A 283 0.88 -12.67 -10.05
CA ASP A 283 0.44 -13.20 -11.35
C ASP A 283 0.26 -14.73 -11.36
N GLU A 284 0.98 -15.44 -10.48
CA GLU A 284 0.93 -16.90 -10.35
C GLU A 284 -0.35 -17.39 -9.67
N ASP A 285 -1.00 -16.52 -8.88
CA ASP A 285 -2.28 -16.81 -8.26
C ASP A 285 -3.46 -16.76 -9.25
N ILE A 286 -3.25 -16.22 -10.46
CA ILE A 286 -4.26 -16.10 -11.50
C ILE A 286 -4.11 -17.24 -12.51
N GLU A 287 -5.10 -18.12 -12.57
CA GLU A 287 -5.11 -19.25 -13.49
C GLU A 287 -5.09 -18.79 -14.96
N PRO A 288 -4.15 -19.25 -15.81
CA PRO A 288 -4.00 -18.79 -17.19
C PRO A 288 -5.25 -18.99 -18.05
N ALA A 289 -5.90 -20.15 -17.92
CA ALA A 289 -7.11 -20.47 -18.69
C ALA A 289 -8.27 -19.55 -18.33
N TYR A 290 -8.46 -19.28 -17.03
CA TYR A 290 -9.49 -18.36 -16.54
C TYR A 290 -9.25 -16.91 -17.00
N ALA A 291 -7.97 -16.49 -17.00
CA ALA A 291 -7.58 -15.17 -17.47
C ALA A 291 -7.78 -15.01 -18.99
N ALA A 292 -7.43 -16.01 -19.79
CA ALA A 292 -7.50 -15.95 -21.25
C ALA A 292 -8.91 -15.64 -21.79
N GLU A 293 -9.95 -16.08 -21.08
CA GLU A 293 -11.35 -15.80 -21.44
C GLU A 293 -11.78 -14.34 -21.17
N ARG A 294 -11.02 -13.59 -20.36
CA ARG A 294 -11.38 -12.26 -19.86
C ARG A 294 -10.24 -11.28 -20.10
N ALA A 295 -10.40 -10.42 -21.11
CA ALA A 295 -9.36 -9.49 -21.54
C ALA A 295 -8.78 -8.65 -20.38
N GLY A 296 -9.63 -8.15 -19.48
CA GLY A 296 -9.19 -7.37 -18.31
C GLY A 296 -8.31 -8.15 -17.35
N ILE A 297 -8.71 -9.38 -17.01
CA ILE A 297 -7.96 -10.25 -16.10
C ILE A 297 -6.64 -10.71 -16.74
N ASN A 298 -6.65 -11.03 -18.04
CA ASN A 298 -5.44 -11.36 -18.77
C ASN A 298 -4.43 -10.20 -18.77
N ALA A 299 -4.89 -8.99 -19.09
CA ALA A 299 -4.05 -7.80 -19.07
C ALA A 299 -3.50 -7.53 -17.66
N PHE A 300 -4.33 -7.72 -16.62
CA PHE A 300 -3.91 -7.55 -15.23
C PHE A 300 -2.86 -8.58 -14.79
N ARG A 301 -3.03 -9.85 -15.17
CA ARG A 301 -2.03 -10.90 -14.92
C ARG A 301 -0.67 -10.53 -15.53
N ILE A 302 -0.66 -10.07 -16.78
CA ILE A 302 0.56 -9.65 -17.47
C ILE A 302 1.16 -8.40 -16.80
N PHE A 303 0.32 -7.46 -16.36
CA PHE A 303 0.76 -6.28 -15.61
C PHE A 303 1.43 -6.66 -14.28
N LEU A 304 0.83 -7.54 -13.47
CA LEU A 304 1.41 -8.02 -12.21
C LEU A 304 2.74 -8.74 -12.42
N GLN A 305 2.80 -9.61 -13.43
CA GLN A 305 4.04 -10.31 -13.78
C GLN A 305 5.16 -9.32 -14.12
N TYR A 306 4.83 -8.30 -14.93
CA TYR A 306 5.79 -7.26 -15.30
C TYR A 306 6.20 -6.39 -14.11
N ALA A 307 5.26 -6.01 -13.24
CA ALA A 307 5.54 -5.25 -12.03
C ALA A 307 6.49 -6.00 -11.09
N ARG A 308 6.29 -7.31 -10.93
CA ARG A 308 7.09 -8.17 -10.04
C ARG A 308 8.47 -8.50 -10.62
N THR A 309 8.55 -8.81 -11.91
CA THR A 309 9.78 -9.37 -12.52
C THR A 309 10.56 -8.38 -13.36
N GLY A 310 9.96 -7.24 -13.73
CA GLY A 310 10.49 -6.32 -14.75
C GLY A 310 10.54 -6.91 -16.16
N ARG A 311 10.04 -8.14 -16.37
CA ARG A 311 10.10 -8.87 -17.65
C ARG A 311 8.70 -9.06 -18.21
N LEU A 312 8.51 -8.73 -19.48
CA LEU A 312 7.29 -9.08 -20.20
C LEU A 312 7.38 -10.54 -20.68
N PRO A 313 6.36 -11.38 -20.49
CA PRO A 313 6.40 -12.82 -20.74
C PRO A 313 6.69 -13.25 -22.20
N ILE A 314 6.80 -12.32 -23.16
CA ILE A 314 7.33 -12.60 -24.51
C ILE A 314 8.04 -11.34 -25.01
N ALA A 315 9.02 -10.83 -24.26
CA ALA A 315 9.98 -9.92 -24.85
C ALA A 315 11.06 -10.80 -25.48
N GLU A 316 11.15 -10.79 -26.81
CA GLU A 316 12.45 -10.99 -27.45
C GLU A 316 13.40 -10.04 -26.71
N VAL A 317 14.28 -10.62 -25.88
CA VAL A 317 15.55 -9.98 -25.58
C VAL A 317 16.10 -9.75 -26.97
N THR A 318 16.02 -8.52 -27.46
CA THR A 318 16.34 -8.25 -28.86
C THR A 318 17.74 -8.73 -29.16
N GLY A 319 18.60 -8.89 -28.14
CA GLY A 319 19.94 -9.44 -28.28
C GLY A 319 20.62 -8.75 -29.44
N ARG A 320 20.24 -7.48 -29.69
CA ARG A 320 20.65 -6.74 -30.86
C ARG A 320 22.07 -6.40 -30.53
N ASP A 321 22.96 -7.13 -31.18
CA ASP A 321 24.34 -6.72 -31.32
C ASP A 321 24.36 -5.29 -31.87
N LEU A 322 25.48 -4.61 -31.64
CA LEU A 322 25.70 -3.25 -32.12
C LEU A 322 25.29 -3.17 -33.60
N ASP A 323 24.42 -2.22 -33.96
CA ASP A 323 23.81 -2.15 -35.29
C ASP A 323 24.87 -1.77 -36.36
N SER A 324 26.05 -1.34 -35.92
CA SER A 324 27.17 -0.93 -36.75
C SER A 324 28.52 -1.26 -36.11
N ALA A 325 29.49 -1.65 -36.94
CA ALA A 325 30.90 -1.78 -36.54
C ALA A 325 31.48 -0.48 -35.96
N PHE A 326 30.88 0.68 -36.29
CA PHE A 326 31.22 1.97 -35.70
C PHE A 326 30.81 2.05 -34.22
N GLU A 327 29.58 1.67 -33.89
CA GLU A 327 29.09 1.66 -32.50
C GLU A 327 29.95 0.71 -31.64
N GLU A 328 30.34 -0.43 -32.20
CA GLU A 328 31.21 -1.41 -31.53
C GLU A 328 32.59 -0.82 -31.19
N GLN A 329 33.19 -0.09 -32.12
CA GLN A 329 34.47 0.58 -31.89
C GLN A 329 34.39 1.60 -30.76
N VAL A 330 33.32 2.41 -30.74
CA VAL A 330 33.11 3.42 -29.68
C VAL A 330 32.90 2.73 -28.33
N ALA A 331 32.05 1.70 -28.26
CA ALA A 331 31.78 0.96 -27.04
C ALA A 331 33.04 0.28 -26.48
N ASN A 332 33.82 -0.38 -27.33
CA ASN A 332 35.06 -1.04 -26.93
C ASN A 332 36.14 -0.04 -26.49
N ALA A 333 36.23 1.12 -27.14
CA ALA A 333 37.15 2.19 -26.74
C ALA A 333 36.83 2.74 -25.35
N LEU A 334 35.54 2.93 -25.03
CA LEU A 334 35.10 3.34 -23.70
C LEU A 334 35.33 2.26 -22.63
N ARG A 335 35.00 1.00 -22.94
CA ARG A 335 35.25 -0.14 -22.02
C ARG A 335 36.74 -0.30 -21.70
N ALA A 336 37.62 -0.10 -22.70
CA ALA A 336 39.06 -0.13 -22.50
C ALA A 336 39.57 0.99 -21.56
N ARG A 337 38.81 2.08 -21.39
CA ARG A 337 39.06 3.15 -20.42
C ARG A 337 38.42 2.90 -19.06
N GLY A 338 37.75 1.76 -18.86
CA GLY A 338 37.14 1.37 -17.59
C GLY A 338 35.69 1.82 -17.39
N TYR A 339 35.03 2.37 -18.41
CA TYR A 339 33.62 2.74 -18.31
C TYR A 339 32.71 1.57 -18.64
N GLU A 340 31.64 1.40 -17.86
CA GLU A 340 30.57 0.46 -18.19
C GLU A 340 29.60 1.07 -19.21
N VAL A 341 29.44 0.37 -20.35
CA VAL A 341 28.64 0.84 -21.48
C VAL A 341 27.60 -0.21 -21.87
N GLN A 342 26.34 0.21 -21.89
CA GLN A 342 25.21 -0.57 -22.37
C GLN A 342 24.80 -0.09 -23.76
N ALA A 343 24.65 -1.03 -24.70
CA ALA A 343 24.17 -0.72 -26.05
C ALA A 343 22.64 -0.83 -26.15
N GLN A 344 22.07 -0.14 -27.13
CA GLN A 344 20.67 -0.24 -27.55
C GLN A 344 19.68 -0.08 -26.39
N VAL A 345 19.84 0.99 -25.61
CA VAL A 345 18.99 1.27 -24.45
C VAL A 345 17.65 1.82 -24.91
N GLY A 346 16.59 1.02 -24.80
CA GLY A 346 15.22 1.46 -25.04
C GLY A 346 14.21 0.36 -25.28
N LEU A 347 13.03 0.74 -25.80
CA LEU A 347 11.89 -0.14 -26.02
C LEU A 347 11.01 0.36 -27.17
N ALA A 348 10.27 -0.56 -27.80
CA ALA A 348 9.24 -0.26 -28.79
C ALA A 348 9.69 0.67 -29.95
N GLY A 349 10.85 0.39 -30.54
CA GLY A 349 11.32 1.06 -31.75
C GLY A 349 12.01 2.41 -31.52
N PHE A 350 12.27 2.79 -30.26
CA PHE A 350 13.10 3.94 -29.92
C PHE A 350 14.23 3.48 -28.97
N PHE A 351 15.47 3.54 -29.47
CA PHE A 351 16.67 3.09 -28.78
C PHE A 351 17.74 4.17 -28.80
N ILE A 352 18.51 4.27 -27.72
CA ILE A 352 19.77 5.03 -27.68
C ILE A 352 20.89 4.05 -27.99
N ASP A 353 21.79 4.43 -28.89
CA ASP A 353 22.80 3.52 -29.44
C ASP A 353 23.73 2.99 -28.34
N LEU A 354 24.27 3.89 -27.50
CA LEU A 354 25.09 3.54 -26.34
C LEU A 354 24.73 4.41 -25.13
N ALA A 355 24.84 3.87 -23.93
CA ALA A 355 24.69 4.63 -22.68
C ALA A 355 25.79 4.24 -21.68
N VAL A 356 26.38 5.24 -21.04
CA VAL A 356 27.41 5.08 -20.01
C VAL A 356 26.74 5.01 -18.64
N LEU A 357 27.01 3.96 -17.87
CA LEU A 357 26.48 3.81 -16.51
C LEU A 357 27.24 4.68 -15.51
N ASP A 358 26.52 5.15 -14.50
CA ASP A 358 27.15 5.71 -13.30
C ASP A 358 27.53 4.56 -12.35
N THR A 359 28.81 4.21 -12.30
CA THR A 359 29.32 3.16 -11.39
C THR A 359 29.36 3.60 -9.93
N GLU A 360 29.46 4.90 -9.68
CA GLU A 360 29.48 5.46 -8.32
C GLU A 360 28.05 5.63 -7.77
N ARG A 361 27.07 5.77 -8.66
CA ARG A 361 25.64 5.88 -8.33
C ARG A 361 24.81 4.84 -9.10
N PRO A 362 24.76 3.58 -8.61
CA PRO A 362 24.00 2.54 -9.29
C PRO A 362 22.54 2.96 -9.40
N GLY A 363 21.96 2.74 -10.59
CA GLY A 363 20.57 3.04 -10.85
C GLY A 363 20.32 4.04 -11.97
N ARG A 364 21.38 4.61 -12.57
CA ARG A 364 21.29 5.69 -13.57
C ARG A 364 22.37 5.59 -14.65
N PHE A 365 22.06 6.13 -15.84
CA PHE A 365 23.03 6.45 -16.89
C PHE A 365 23.52 7.91 -16.78
N LEU A 366 24.84 8.10 -16.91
CA LEU A 366 25.48 9.42 -16.94
C LEU A 366 25.26 10.13 -18.27
N LEU A 367 25.43 9.40 -19.37
CA LEU A 367 25.45 9.95 -20.72
C LEU A 367 24.84 8.95 -21.70
N GLY A 368 23.92 9.44 -22.55
CA GLY A 368 23.50 8.74 -23.75
C GLY A 368 24.34 9.19 -24.94
N ILE A 369 24.73 8.25 -25.79
CA ILE A 369 25.55 8.50 -26.98
C ILE A 369 24.73 8.09 -28.19
N GLU A 370 24.62 9.02 -29.14
CA GLU A 370 24.02 8.76 -30.46
C GLU A 370 25.09 8.76 -31.54
N CYS A 371 25.10 7.70 -32.34
CA CYS A 371 25.95 7.49 -33.50
C CYS A 371 25.13 7.75 -34.78
N ASP A 372 25.75 8.31 -35.82
CA ASP A 372 25.14 8.59 -37.13
C ASP A 372 24.97 7.34 -38.02
N GLY A 373 24.61 6.19 -37.43
CA GLY A 373 24.50 4.89 -38.11
C GLY A 373 23.29 4.70 -39.04
N ALA A 374 23.07 3.48 -39.53
CA ALA A 374 21.97 3.19 -40.48
C ALA A 374 20.57 3.53 -39.92
N ALA A 375 20.37 3.42 -38.60
CA ALA A 375 19.14 3.85 -37.93
C ALA A 375 18.89 5.37 -38.04
N TYR A 376 19.95 6.18 -37.98
CA TYR A 376 19.96 7.64 -38.17
C TYR A 376 19.51 8.05 -39.58
N HIS A 377 19.80 7.24 -40.60
CA HIS A 377 19.41 7.51 -41.99
C HIS A 377 17.92 7.26 -42.30
N SER A 378 17.22 6.49 -41.47
CA SER A 378 15.86 5.98 -41.77
C SER A 378 14.70 6.96 -41.50
N ALA A 379 14.95 8.08 -40.80
CA ALA A 379 13.89 9.02 -40.42
C ALA A 379 13.53 10.03 -41.54
N ARG A 380 12.22 10.30 -41.66
CA ARG A 380 11.59 11.00 -42.79
C ARG A 380 12.03 12.45 -42.99
N SER A 381 12.48 13.15 -41.96
CA SER A 381 12.93 14.55 -42.05
C SER A 381 14.19 14.81 -41.21
N ALA A 382 15.02 15.76 -41.63
CA ALA A 382 16.19 16.18 -40.86
C ALA A 382 15.80 16.86 -39.53
N ARG A 383 14.65 17.53 -39.48
CA ARG A 383 14.13 18.17 -38.26
C ARG A 383 13.73 17.15 -37.19
N ASP A 384 13.12 16.03 -37.60
CA ASP A 384 12.77 14.95 -36.69
C ASP A 384 14.01 14.23 -36.16
N ARG A 385 15.04 14.08 -37.00
CA ARG A 385 16.31 13.43 -36.66
C ARG A 385 17.18 14.24 -35.72
N ASP A 386 17.44 15.49 -36.06
CA ASP A 386 18.56 16.23 -35.46
C ASP A 386 18.11 17.08 -34.28
N ARG A 387 16.85 17.54 -34.31
CA ARG A 387 16.33 18.46 -33.30
C ARG A 387 15.28 17.82 -32.41
N LEU A 388 14.22 17.26 -32.99
CA LEU A 388 13.09 16.76 -32.20
C LEU A 388 13.51 15.59 -31.30
N ARG A 389 14.28 14.63 -31.83
CA ARG A 389 14.76 13.47 -31.09
C ARG A 389 15.59 13.86 -29.86
N GLN A 390 16.58 14.73 -30.08
CA GLN A 390 17.45 15.22 -29.01
C GLN A 390 16.66 16.01 -27.97
N THR A 391 15.81 16.96 -28.40
CA THR A 391 14.96 17.73 -27.47
C THR A 391 14.09 16.82 -26.62
N ILE A 392 13.48 15.79 -27.20
CA ILE A 392 12.65 14.83 -26.45
C ILE A 392 13.49 14.06 -25.42
N LEU A 393 14.67 13.56 -25.81
CA LEU A 393 15.56 12.83 -24.90
C LEU A 393 16.02 13.71 -23.73
N GLU A 394 16.42 14.94 -24.02
CA GLU A 394 16.83 15.93 -23.02
C GLU A 394 15.68 16.33 -22.10
N GLU A 395 14.47 16.53 -22.63
CA GLU A 395 13.26 16.75 -21.83
C GLU A 395 12.97 15.56 -20.90
N HIS A 396 13.33 14.34 -21.29
CA HIS A 396 13.21 13.12 -20.48
C HIS A 396 14.39 12.92 -19.49
N GLY A 397 15.32 13.88 -19.44
CA GLY A 397 16.43 13.93 -18.49
C GLY A 397 17.72 13.29 -18.97
N TRP A 398 17.82 12.92 -20.25
CA TRP A 398 19.08 12.47 -20.81
C TRP A 398 20.02 13.64 -21.06
N THR A 399 21.31 13.43 -20.81
CA THR A 399 22.36 14.20 -21.47
C THR A 399 22.83 13.40 -22.67
N ILE A 400 22.73 13.98 -23.87
CA ILE A 400 23.10 13.31 -25.11
C ILE A 400 24.42 13.87 -25.65
N HIS A 401 25.30 12.98 -26.09
CA HIS A 401 26.51 13.31 -26.85
C HIS A 401 26.47 12.61 -28.21
N ARG A 402 26.58 13.38 -29.30
CA ARG A 402 26.53 12.82 -30.65
C ARG A 402 27.93 12.64 -31.21
N ILE A 403 28.18 11.49 -31.82
CA ILE A 403 29.46 11.15 -32.46
C ILE A 403 29.20 10.86 -33.94
N TRP A 404 29.92 11.56 -34.81
CA TRP A 404 29.87 11.33 -36.26
C TRP A 404 30.91 10.31 -36.68
N SER A 405 30.50 9.33 -37.48
CA SER A 405 31.32 8.25 -38.02
C SER A 405 32.51 8.79 -38.82
N THR A 406 32.33 9.90 -39.53
CA THR A 406 33.39 10.58 -40.29
C THR A 406 34.47 11.17 -39.38
N ASP A 407 34.06 11.83 -38.29
CA ASP A 407 34.98 12.41 -37.31
C ASP A 407 35.71 11.32 -36.53
N TRP A 408 35.00 10.26 -36.13
CA TRP A 408 35.60 9.13 -35.44
C TRP A 408 36.60 8.38 -36.33
N PHE A 409 36.29 8.18 -37.61
CA PHE A 409 37.19 7.51 -38.54
C PHE A 409 38.49 8.30 -38.77
N GLN A 410 38.40 9.63 -38.91
CA GLN A 410 39.58 10.47 -39.14
C GLN A 410 40.41 10.69 -37.87
N ARG A 411 39.75 10.86 -36.72
CA ARG A 411 40.38 11.35 -35.48
C ARG A 411 39.86 10.59 -34.24
N PRO A 412 40.00 9.24 -34.19
CA PRO A 412 39.37 8.41 -33.16
C PRO A 412 39.87 8.74 -31.74
N THR A 413 41.17 8.97 -31.58
CA THR A 413 41.77 9.30 -30.27
C THR A 413 41.27 10.65 -29.75
N GLU A 414 41.19 11.66 -30.61
CA GLU A 414 40.69 13.00 -30.25
C GLU A 414 39.22 12.95 -29.86
N GLN A 415 38.37 12.27 -30.66
CA GLN A 415 36.95 12.13 -30.36
C GLN A 415 36.71 11.36 -29.06
N LEU A 416 37.49 10.30 -28.80
CA LEU A 416 37.44 9.58 -27.53
C LEU A 416 37.81 10.47 -26.35
N GLU A 417 38.83 11.33 -26.47
CA GLU A 417 39.19 12.26 -25.40
C GLU A 417 38.11 13.31 -25.14
N VAL A 418 37.46 13.84 -26.17
CA VAL A 418 36.33 14.77 -26.04
C VAL A 418 35.18 14.10 -25.28
N LEU A 419 34.86 12.85 -25.64
CA LEU A 419 33.83 12.06 -24.98
C LEU A 419 34.15 11.79 -23.51
N VAL A 420 35.39 11.37 -23.21
CA VAL A 420 35.86 11.13 -21.84
C VAL A 420 35.81 12.41 -21.01
N ARG A 421 36.28 13.55 -21.54
CA ARG A 421 36.17 14.85 -20.85
C ARG A 421 34.72 15.21 -20.54
N ARG A 422 33.79 14.89 -21.45
CA ARG A 422 32.36 15.14 -21.20
C ARG A 422 31.82 14.23 -20.09
N ILE A 423 32.20 12.96 -20.05
CA ILE A 423 31.80 12.03 -18.98
C ILE A 423 32.31 12.53 -17.62
N GLU A 424 33.58 12.91 -17.52
CA GLU A 424 34.18 13.41 -16.28
C GLU A 424 33.59 14.76 -15.84
N SER A 425 33.31 15.67 -16.78
CA SER A 425 32.56 16.91 -16.51
C SER A 425 31.18 16.63 -15.92
N LEU A 426 30.46 15.64 -16.47
CA LEU A 426 29.14 15.28 -15.95
C LEU A 426 29.23 14.67 -14.56
N LYS A 427 30.21 13.80 -14.30
CA LYS A 427 30.45 13.29 -12.94
C LYS A 427 30.64 14.42 -11.93
N ALA A 428 31.49 15.39 -12.26
CA ALA A 428 31.74 16.57 -11.41
C ALA A 428 30.48 17.44 -11.20
N GLU A 429 29.72 17.74 -12.27
CA GLU A 429 28.45 18.47 -12.16
C GLU A 429 27.47 17.76 -11.20
N PHE A 430 27.44 16.42 -11.19
CA PHE A 430 26.61 15.64 -10.27
C PHE A 430 27.16 15.54 -8.84
N ASP A 431 28.47 15.69 -8.65
CA ASP A 431 29.07 15.81 -7.32
C ASP A 431 28.69 17.15 -6.68
N GLU A 432 28.74 18.25 -7.44
CA GLU A 432 28.34 19.58 -6.95
C GLU A 432 26.84 19.66 -6.57
N LEU A 433 25.96 19.06 -7.39
CA LEU A 433 24.53 18.95 -7.10
C LEU A 433 24.22 18.10 -5.85
N ARG A 434 25.12 17.17 -5.49
CA ARG A 434 24.99 16.35 -4.29
C ARG A 434 25.32 17.15 -3.04
N ASP A 435 26.31 18.05 -3.09
CA ASP A 435 26.66 18.85 -1.92
C ASP A 435 25.49 19.75 -1.46
N ASP A 436 24.64 20.24 -2.37
CA ASP A 436 23.43 21.01 -2.02
C ASP A 436 22.33 20.14 -1.35
N VAL A 437 22.16 18.89 -1.79
CA VAL A 437 21.19 17.95 -1.20
C VAL A 437 21.74 17.36 0.10
N ALA A 438 23.03 17.04 0.13
CA ALA A 438 23.74 16.52 1.29
C ALA A 438 23.89 17.57 2.39
N LEU A 439 23.97 18.87 2.08
CA LEU A 439 23.92 19.94 3.09
C LEU A 439 22.54 20.03 3.75
N THR A 440 21.47 19.71 3.01
CA THR A 440 20.11 19.59 3.54
C THR A 440 19.97 18.32 4.40
N GLU A 441 20.57 17.21 3.99
CA GLU A 441 20.63 15.96 4.78
C GLU A 441 21.61 16.03 5.97
N GLN A 442 22.65 16.89 5.93
CA GLN A 442 23.61 17.11 7.02
C GLN A 442 23.05 18.04 8.10
N LEU A 443 22.20 19.00 7.75
CA LEU A 443 21.40 19.75 8.73
C LEU A 443 20.42 18.84 9.49
N ASP A 444 20.01 17.72 8.88
CA ASP A 444 19.24 16.65 9.52
C ASP A 444 20.12 15.65 10.31
N ALA A 445 21.42 15.58 10.05
CA ALA A 445 22.37 14.73 10.77
C ALA A 445 22.88 15.35 12.09
N GLU A 446 22.77 16.67 12.26
CA GLU A 446 23.10 17.37 13.52
C GLU A 446 21.89 17.67 14.41
N ALA A 447 20.67 17.29 14.02
CA ALA A 447 19.63 16.99 15.00
C ALA A 447 20.04 15.70 15.71
N PRO A 448 19.98 15.60 17.06
CA PRO A 448 20.49 14.45 17.77
C PRO A 448 19.73 13.20 17.33
N TYR A 449 20.36 12.46 16.42
CA TYR A 449 19.99 11.11 16.04
C TYR A 449 20.28 10.25 17.26
N VAL A 450 19.24 10.01 18.06
CA VAL A 450 19.28 8.87 18.97
C VAL A 450 19.37 7.66 18.07
N GLU A 451 20.58 7.10 17.96
CA GLU A 451 20.77 5.72 17.53
C GLU A 451 19.83 4.88 18.36
N ARG A 452 18.70 4.50 17.76
CA ARG A 452 18.00 3.31 18.19
C ARG A 452 18.83 2.17 17.65
N GLU A 453 19.80 1.75 18.47
CA GLU A 453 20.06 0.32 18.64
C GLU A 453 18.72 -0.40 18.57
N THR A 454 18.70 -1.56 17.93
CA THR A 454 17.61 -2.52 18.05
C THR A 454 17.31 -2.64 19.54
N VAL A 455 16.26 -1.95 20.00
CA VAL A 455 15.64 -2.24 21.27
C VAL A 455 15.07 -3.63 21.02
N THR A 456 15.86 -4.62 21.43
CA THR A 456 15.37 -5.95 21.71
C THR A 456 14.02 -5.79 22.40
N ASP A 457 13.04 -6.56 21.95
CA ASP A 457 11.67 -6.64 22.45
C ASP A 457 11.57 -7.05 23.95
N GLU A 458 12.58 -6.75 24.78
CA GLU A 458 12.78 -7.25 26.14
C GLU A 458 12.52 -6.20 27.24
N ASP A 459 12.62 -4.89 26.97
CA ASP A 459 12.50 -3.88 28.04
C ASP A 459 11.04 -3.56 28.48
N ASP A 460 10.05 -3.73 27.59
CA ASP A 460 8.63 -3.57 27.96
C ASP A 460 8.10 -4.75 28.81
N ALA A 461 8.79 -5.90 28.80
CA ALA A 461 8.43 -7.12 29.52
C ALA A 461 9.08 -7.22 30.92
N ALA A 462 10.02 -6.33 31.27
CA ALA A 462 10.87 -6.40 32.46
C ALA A 462 10.15 -6.17 33.83
N GLY A 463 8.87 -6.52 33.94
CA GLY A 463 8.08 -6.44 35.17
C GLY A 463 6.97 -7.49 35.31
N PHE A 464 6.72 -8.30 34.27
CA PHE A 464 5.67 -9.32 34.29
C PHE A 464 6.28 -10.69 34.57
N ALA A 465 5.80 -11.36 35.63
CA ALA A 465 6.19 -12.74 35.93
C ALA A 465 5.47 -13.70 34.97
N PRO A 466 6.00 -14.87 34.59
CA PRO A 466 5.26 -15.82 33.78
C PRO A 466 3.99 -16.30 34.50
N TYR A 467 2.87 -16.44 33.77
CA TYR A 467 1.64 -17.02 34.31
C TYR A 467 1.77 -18.54 34.44
N GLU A 468 1.71 -19.04 35.67
CA GLU A 468 1.78 -20.48 35.96
C GLU A 468 0.39 -21.12 35.95
N GLU A 469 0.18 -22.07 35.04
CA GLU A 469 -1.06 -22.85 34.98
C GLU A 469 -1.05 -24.00 36.00
N VAL A 470 -2.04 -24.06 36.88
CA VAL A 470 -2.18 -25.15 37.86
C VAL A 470 -2.77 -26.39 37.21
N THR A 471 -2.09 -27.52 37.37
CA THR A 471 -2.65 -28.83 37.03
C THR A 471 -3.17 -29.49 38.29
N LEU A 472 -4.48 -29.41 38.52
CA LEU A 472 -5.11 -30.08 39.66
C LEU A 472 -5.12 -31.60 39.45
N VAL A 473 -4.68 -32.34 40.46
CA VAL A 473 -4.72 -33.81 40.46
C VAL A 473 -5.85 -34.26 41.36
N ARG A 474 -6.83 -34.97 40.78
CA ARG A 474 -7.91 -35.61 41.54
C ARG A 474 -7.31 -36.64 42.53
N PRO A 475 -7.56 -36.50 43.85
CA PRO A 475 -7.13 -37.48 44.82
C PRO A 475 -7.73 -38.87 44.54
N ARG A 476 -6.90 -39.93 44.63
CA ARG A 476 -7.29 -41.31 44.27
C ARG A 476 -8.49 -41.87 45.05
N HIS A 477 -8.75 -41.35 46.25
CA HIS A 477 -9.86 -41.78 47.11
C HIS A 477 -11.21 -41.15 46.72
N LEU A 478 -11.21 -40.09 45.89
CA LEU A 478 -12.44 -39.53 45.34
C LEU A 478 -12.87 -40.41 44.18
N ILE A 479 -13.94 -41.19 44.36
CA ILE A 479 -14.55 -42.08 43.35
C ILE A 479 -15.91 -41.49 42.96
N GLY A 480 -16.29 -41.55 41.67
CA GLY A 480 -17.54 -40.96 41.16
C GLY A 480 -17.37 -39.68 40.34
N GLU A 481 -18.48 -39.00 40.04
CA GLU A 481 -18.47 -37.76 39.27
C GLU A 481 -18.08 -36.54 40.13
N LEU A 482 -17.65 -35.43 39.51
CA LEU A 482 -17.19 -34.23 40.22
C LEU A 482 -18.26 -33.68 41.18
N HIS A 483 -19.52 -33.68 40.75
CA HIS A 483 -20.63 -33.13 41.53
C HIS A 483 -21.09 -34.02 42.69
N GLU A 484 -20.55 -35.25 42.79
CA GLU A 484 -20.84 -36.22 43.85
C GLU A 484 -19.70 -36.25 44.90
N ALA A 485 -18.57 -35.59 44.62
CA ALA A 485 -17.43 -35.59 45.53
C ALA A 485 -17.73 -34.78 46.81
N PRO A 486 -17.14 -35.17 47.97
CA PRO A 486 -17.35 -34.45 49.22
C PRO A 486 -16.94 -32.98 49.13
N GLN A 487 -17.84 -32.09 49.59
CA GLN A 487 -17.67 -30.63 49.49
C GLN A 487 -16.35 -30.12 50.08
N GLY A 488 -15.89 -30.71 51.20
CA GLY A 488 -14.62 -30.34 51.82
C GLY A 488 -13.41 -30.61 50.92
N ALA A 489 -13.39 -31.75 50.21
CA ALA A 489 -12.31 -32.09 49.29
C ALA A 489 -12.29 -31.18 48.06
N LEU A 490 -13.47 -30.79 47.56
CA LEU A 490 -13.57 -29.82 46.46
C LEU A 490 -13.14 -28.42 46.89
N THR A 491 -13.44 -28.03 48.13
CA THR A 491 -13.00 -26.76 48.72
C THR A 491 -11.48 -26.69 48.81
N GLU A 492 -10.81 -27.77 49.22
CA GLU A 492 -9.33 -27.81 49.24
C GLU A 492 -8.73 -27.67 47.84
N LEU A 493 -9.31 -28.32 46.82
CA LEU A 493 -8.84 -28.21 45.44
C LEU A 493 -9.06 -26.79 44.87
N VAL A 494 -10.17 -26.14 45.21
CA VAL A 494 -10.42 -24.74 44.86
C VAL A 494 -9.39 -23.81 45.50
N VAL A 495 -9.07 -24.02 46.78
CA VAL A 495 -8.03 -23.25 47.46
C VAL A 495 -6.67 -23.46 46.80
N GLN A 496 -6.30 -24.70 46.48
CA GLN A 496 -5.05 -24.99 45.75
C GLN A 496 -4.99 -24.30 44.39
N ALA A 497 -6.09 -24.26 43.65
CA ALA A 497 -6.14 -23.58 42.36
C ALA A 497 -5.90 -22.07 42.51
N VAL A 498 -6.54 -21.44 43.49
CA VAL A 498 -6.41 -19.99 43.74
C VAL A 498 -5.06 -19.64 44.38
N GLU A 499 -4.46 -20.52 45.17
CA GLU A 499 -3.10 -20.35 45.71
C GLU A 499 -2.04 -20.27 44.60
N VAL A 500 -2.23 -20.94 43.46
CA VAL A 500 -1.30 -20.90 42.33
C VAL A 500 -1.70 -19.82 41.32
N GLU A 501 -2.95 -19.82 40.85
CA GLU A 501 -3.39 -18.96 39.75
C GLU A 501 -3.93 -17.59 40.21
N GLY A 502 -4.19 -17.38 41.50
CA GLY A 502 -4.76 -16.13 42.04
C GLY A 502 -3.86 -14.91 41.84
N PRO A 503 -4.38 -13.74 41.40
CA PRO A 503 -5.78 -13.46 41.05
C PRO A 503 -6.28 -14.19 39.79
N VAL A 504 -7.38 -14.95 39.91
CA VAL A 504 -7.92 -15.80 38.83
C VAL A 504 -9.43 -15.64 38.71
N HIS A 505 -9.95 -15.64 37.48
CA HIS A 505 -11.40 -15.56 37.24
C HIS A 505 -12.11 -16.84 37.71
N ARG A 506 -13.30 -16.71 38.28
CA ARG A 506 -14.13 -17.84 38.76
C ARG A 506 -14.26 -18.97 37.73
N ASP A 507 -14.55 -18.62 36.49
CA ASP A 507 -14.72 -19.61 35.41
C ASP A 507 -13.46 -20.43 35.15
N GLN A 508 -12.28 -19.84 35.32
CA GLN A 508 -11.02 -20.56 35.15
C GLN A 508 -10.85 -21.61 36.24
N VAL A 509 -11.26 -21.31 37.48
CA VAL A 509 -11.27 -22.31 38.58
C VAL A 509 -12.21 -23.48 38.24
N ILE A 510 -13.38 -23.19 37.65
CA ILE A 510 -14.31 -24.24 37.18
C ILE A 510 -13.67 -25.09 36.08
N ILE A 511 -12.92 -24.48 35.16
CA ILE A 511 -12.19 -25.18 34.11
C ILE A 511 -11.13 -26.12 34.71
N ARG A 512 -10.32 -25.66 35.67
CA ARG A 512 -9.31 -26.50 36.36
C ARG A 512 -9.92 -27.67 37.11
N MET A 513 -10.99 -27.41 37.84
CA MET A 513 -11.73 -28.45 38.56
C MET A 513 -12.27 -29.51 37.58
N ARG A 514 -12.81 -29.09 36.44
CA ARG A 514 -13.31 -29.98 35.40
C ARG A 514 -12.20 -30.80 34.74
N GLU A 515 -11.05 -30.19 34.47
CA GLU A 515 -9.87 -30.85 33.88
C GLU A 515 -9.32 -31.97 34.79
N ALA A 516 -9.32 -31.77 36.10
CA ALA A 516 -8.92 -32.81 37.07
C ALA A 516 -9.81 -34.07 37.01
N TRP A 517 -11.05 -33.96 36.50
CA TRP A 517 -11.97 -35.07 36.26
C TRP A 517 -12.02 -35.53 34.79
N GLY A 518 -11.21 -34.94 33.89
CA GLY A 518 -11.16 -35.30 32.46
C GLY A 518 -12.44 -34.92 31.69
N LEU A 519 -13.23 -33.97 32.19
CA LEU A 519 -14.52 -33.61 31.62
C LEU A 519 -14.36 -32.52 30.54
N LYS A 520 -15.11 -32.63 29.44
CA LYS A 520 -15.04 -31.68 28.31
C LYS A 520 -15.93 -30.44 28.43
N ARG A 521 -16.92 -30.45 29.32
CA ARG A 521 -17.84 -29.31 29.58
C ARG A 521 -18.26 -29.31 31.06
N ALA A 522 -18.50 -28.12 31.60
CA ALA A 522 -19.20 -27.97 32.88
C ALA A 522 -20.71 -27.84 32.58
N GLY A 523 -21.54 -28.53 33.36
CA GLY A 523 -22.99 -28.29 33.39
C GLY A 523 -23.38 -27.65 34.71
N GLY A 524 -24.61 -27.13 34.83
CA GLY A 524 -25.04 -26.34 36.00
C GLY A 524 -24.74 -26.99 37.36
N ARG A 525 -24.88 -28.33 37.49
CA ARG A 525 -24.55 -29.03 38.74
C ARG A 525 -23.08 -28.92 39.16
N ILE A 526 -22.16 -28.91 38.19
CA ILE A 526 -20.71 -28.75 38.44
C ILE A 526 -20.43 -27.30 38.86
N GLU A 527 -21.00 -26.33 38.15
CA GLU A 527 -20.87 -24.90 38.47
C GLU A 527 -21.42 -24.59 39.87
N ASP A 528 -22.56 -25.17 40.24
CA ASP A 528 -23.18 -25.01 41.56
C ASP A 528 -22.28 -25.57 42.68
N VAL A 529 -21.73 -26.78 42.49
CA VAL A 529 -20.90 -27.44 43.51
C VAL A 529 -19.56 -26.71 43.69
N VAL A 530 -18.93 -26.28 42.60
CA VAL A 530 -17.68 -25.49 42.63
C VAL A 530 -17.97 -24.11 43.21
N GLY A 531 -19.07 -23.46 42.83
CA GLY A 531 -19.52 -22.18 43.41
C GLY A 531 -19.69 -22.24 44.92
N ARG A 532 -20.40 -23.26 45.43
CA ARG A 532 -20.51 -23.50 46.89
C ARG A 532 -19.15 -23.71 47.55
N SER A 533 -18.20 -24.35 46.88
CA SER A 533 -16.85 -24.59 47.42
C SER A 533 -16.07 -23.28 47.54
N ILE A 534 -16.21 -22.38 46.56
CA ILE A 534 -15.65 -21.02 46.59
C ILE A 534 -16.26 -20.23 47.77
N ASP A 535 -17.58 -20.24 47.93
CA ASP A 535 -18.25 -19.50 49.01
C ASP A 535 -17.84 -20.02 50.41
N ILE A 536 -17.66 -21.33 50.57
CA ILE A 536 -17.14 -21.93 51.80
C ILE A 536 -15.70 -21.46 52.07
N ALA A 537 -14.82 -21.49 51.05
CA ALA A 537 -13.44 -21.05 51.18
C ALA A 537 -13.33 -19.55 51.54
N ILE A 538 -14.24 -18.71 51.02
CA ILE A 538 -14.35 -17.29 51.39
C ILE A 538 -14.81 -17.15 52.85
N THR A 539 -15.84 -17.89 53.27
CA THR A 539 -16.36 -17.84 54.65
C THR A 539 -15.32 -18.29 55.67
N MET A 540 -14.48 -19.27 55.31
CA MET A 540 -13.36 -19.73 56.12
C MET A 540 -12.16 -18.76 56.10
N GLY A 541 -12.21 -17.68 55.31
CA GLY A 541 -11.14 -16.69 55.20
C GLY A 541 -9.90 -17.18 54.45
N ARG A 542 -10.00 -18.26 53.66
CA ARG A 542 -8.87 -18.82 52.89
C ARG A 542 -8.72 -18.18 51.51
N ILE A 543 -9.79 -17.60 50.97
CA ILE A 543 -9.84 -16.91 49.66
C ILE A 543 -10.58 -15.59 49.84
N THR A 544 -10.20 -14.56 49.07
CA THR A 544 -10.95 -13.32 48.93
C THR A 544 -11.52 -13.19 47.51
N ARG A 545 -12.65 -12.49 47.38
CA ARG A 545 -13.32 -12.24 46.09
C ARG A 545 -13.38 -10.74 45.82
N SER A 546 -12.95 -10.33 44.63
CA SER A 546 -13.11 -8.97 44.09
C SER A 546 -13.76 -9.06 42.72
N GLY A 547 -15.05 -8.70 42.63
CA GLY A 547 -15.86 -9.00 41.46
C GLY A 547 -15.90 -10.51 41.18
N GLU A 548 -15.58 -10.91 39.95
CA GLU A 548 -15.49 -12.32 39.53
C GLU A 548 -14.09 -12.94 39.75
N PHE A 549 -13.14 -12.20 40.31
CA PHE A 549 -11.77 -12.67 40.55
C PHE A 549 -11.56 -13.14 41.99
N LEU A 550 -10.85 -14.26 42.12
CA LEU A 550 -10.52 -14.93 43.38
C LEU A 550 -9.02 -14.81 43.65
N SER A 551 -8.65 -14.47 44.88
CA SER A 551 -7.25 -14.27 45.29
C SER A 551 -6.99 -14.83 46.69
N THR A 552 -5.72 -15.11 47.00
CA THR A 552 -5.31 -15.44 48.37
C THR A 552 -5.31 -14.17 49.24
N PRO A 553 -5.84 -14.19 50.47
CA PRO A 553 -5.79 -13.05 51.37
C PRO A 553 -4.36 -12.55 51.59
N ASN A 554 -4.19 -11.23 51.68
CA ASN A 554 -2.90 -10.55 51.93
C ASN A 554 -1.78 -10.79 50.90
N ARG A 555 -2.06 -11.43 49.75
CA ARG A 555 -1.09 -11.57 48.67
C ARG A 555 -1.10 -10.30 47.81
N VAL A 556 0.07 -9.71 47.61
CA VAL A 556 0.23 -8.57 46.69
C VAL A 556 0.10 -9.09 45.25
N PRO A 557 -0.79 -8.50 44.41
CA PRO A 557 -0.94 -8.90 43.02
C PRO A 557 0.33 -8.58 42.23
N VAL A 558 0.78 -9.53 41.41
CA VAL A 558 1.94 -9.38 40.53
C VAL A 558 1.43 -9.47 39.09
N PRO A 559 1.75 -8.50 38.21
CA PRO A 559 1.40 -8.60 36.80
C PRO A 559 2.04 -9.85 36.17
N ARG A 560 1.25 -10.63 35.42
CA ARG A 560 1.73 -11.90 34.86
C ARG A 560 1.59 -12.00 33.35
N ASP A 561 2.67 -12.35 32.66
CA ASP A 561 2.68 -12.57 31.21
C ASP A 561 1.96 -13.87 30.87
N ARG A 562 0.99 -13.77 29.96
CA ARG A 562 0.16 -14.89 29.48
C ARG A 562 0.55 -15.32 28.06
N SER A 563 1.68 -14.89 27.51
CA SER A 563 2.14 -15.18 26.15
C SER A 563 2.41 -16.67 25.87
N GLU A 564 2.73 -17.45 26.91
CA GLU A 564 3.05 -18.89 26.81
C GLU A 564 1.96 -19.83 27.37
N VAL A 565 0.80 -19.29 27.80
CA VAL A 565 -0.29 -20.12 28.34
C VAL A 565 -0.95 -20.99 27.26
N ASN A 566 -1.28 -22.23 27.61
CA ASN A 566 -1.99 -23.20 26.78
C ASN A 566 -3.47 -22.84 26.63
N ALA A 567 -4.10 -22.33 27.69
CA ALA A 567 -5.49 -21.90 27.67
C ALA A 567 -5.62 -20.50 27.03
N MET A 568 -5.72 -20.42 25.70
CA MET A 568 -5.84 -19.14 24.97
C MET A 568 -6.99 -18.24 25.47
N GLY A 569 -8.01 -18.81 26.12
CA GLY A 569 -9.10 -18.08 26.75
C GLY A 569 -8.67 -17.13 27.87
N LEU A 570 -7.49 -17.34 28.48
CA LEU A 570 -6.91 -16.49 29.53
C LEU A 570 -6.45 -15.11 29.02
N ARG A 571 -6.35 -14.92 27.70
CA ARG A 571 -5.98 -13.63 27.07
C ARG A 571 -7.19 -12.78 26.69
N ARG A 572 -8.40 -13.25 26.98
CA ARG A 572 -9.63 -12.47 26.72
C ARG A 572 -9.77 -11.35 27.74
N ALA A 573 -10.43 -10.27 27.33
CA ALA A 573 -10.55 -9.05 28.13
C ALA A 573 -11.20 -9.28 29.52
N ASP A 574 -12.20 -10.15 29.59
CA ASP A 574 -12.92 -10.56 30.80
C ASP A 574 -12.07 -11.38 31.78
N MET A 575 -10.96 -11.97 31.30
CA MET A 575 -10.08 -12.84 32.08
C MET A 575 -8.86 -12.12 32.66
N LEU A 576 -8.67 -10.83 32.33
CA LEU A 576 -7.56 -10.01 32.85
C LEU A 576 -7.92 -9.44 34.23
N PRO A 577 -7.17 -9.76 35.31
CA PRO A 577 -7.49 -9.27 36.64
C PRO A 577 -7.23 -7.76 36.77
N PRO A 578 -8.22 -6.95 37.20
CA PRO A 578 -8.03 -5.52 37.42
C PRO A 578 -6.87 -5.20 38.36
N ALA A 579 -6.69 -6.01 39.41
CA ALA A 579 -5.60 -5.84 40.37
C ALA A 579 -4.20 -5.95 39.75
N GLU A 580 -4.01 -6.77 38.71
CA GLU A 580 -2.74 -6.86 37.99
C GLU A 580 -2.55 -5.70 37.02
N ILE A 581 -3.63 -5.26 36.36
CA ILE A 581 -3.63 -4.11 35.46
C ILE A 581 -3.22 -2.85 36.22
N GLU A 582 -3.80 -2.64 37.41
CA GLU A 582 -3.49 -1.49 38.27
C GLU A 582 -2.01 -1.46 38.68
N VAL A 583 -1.46 -2.61 39.13
CA VAL A 583 -0.03 -2.70 39.50
C VAL A 583 0.88 -2.47 38.30
N ALA A 584 0.55 -3.05 37.13
CA ALA A 584 1.33 -2.86 35.92
C ALA A 584 1.35 -1.38 35.48
N ALA A 585 0.21 -0.70 35.54
CA ALA A 585 0.10 0.72 35.22
C ALA A 585 0.93 1.59 36.17
N LEU A 586 0.90 1.32 37.49
CA LEU A 586 1.71 2.05 38.48
C LEU A 586 3.21 1.80 38.29
N GLN A 587 3.63 0.55 38.03
CA GLN A 587 5.03 0.23 37.78
C GLN A 587 5.54 0.94 36.52
N LEU A 588 4.75 0.97 35.45
CA LEU A 588 5.09 1.63 34.20
C LEU A 588 5.24 3.15 34.39
N ILE A 589 4.22 3.81 34.96
CA ILE A 589 4.22 5.26 35.18
C ILE A 589 5.32 5.67 36.18
N GLY A 590 5.60 4.83 37.17
CA GLY A 590 6.69 5.03 38.13
C GLY A 590 8.07 4.98 37.48
N ARG A 591 8.28 4.09 36.50
CA ARG A 591 9.54 3.99 35.73
C ARG A 591 9.70 5.13 34.73
N SER A 592 8.62 5.55 34.08
CA SER A 592 8.66 6.57 33.02
C SER A 592 8.46 8.02 33.54
N PHE A 593 8.22 8.22 34.84
CA PHE A 593 7.86 9.50 35.47
C PHE A 593 6.64 10.20 34.84
N GLY A 594 5.82 9.45 34.11
CA GLY A 594 4.66 9.93 33.36
C GLY A 594 4.48 9.17 32.06
N ALA A 595 3.24 8.93 31.64
CA ALA A 595 2.93 8.31 30.35
C ALA A 595 1.56 8.77 29.84
N THR A 596 1.36 8.83 28.53
CA THR A 596 0.03 9.08 27.98
C THR A 596 -0.86 7.85 28.20
N ARG A 597 -2.18 8.05 28.19
CA ARG A 597 -3.15 6.96 28.38
C ARG A 597 -2.96 5.82 27.37
N ASP A 598 -2.72 6.14 26.10
CA ASP A 598 -2.49 5.12 25.06
C ASP A 598 -1.18 4.37 25.28
N GLN A 599 -0.12 5.03 25.75
CA GLN A 599 1.15 4.37 26.10
C GLN A 599 0.97 3.36 27.24
N VAL A 600 0.22 3.72 28.29
CA VAL A 600 -0.09 2.82 29.41
C VAL A 600 -0.87 1.60 28.92
N ILE A 601 -1.90 1.81 28.11
CA ILE A 601 -2.73 0.72 27.57
C ILE A 601 -1.91 -0.22 26.70
N GLN A 602 -1.08 0.31 25.80
CA GLN A 602 -0.27 -0.50 24.88
C GLN A 602 0.79 -1.30 25.62
N ALA A 603 1.52 -0.68 26.55
CA ALA A 603 2.57 -1.33 27.32
C ALA A 603 1.98 -2.41 28.25
N VAL A 604 0.91 -2.11 28.98
CA VAL A 604 0.24 -3.08 29.86
C VAL A 604 -0.37 -4.24 29.06
N SER A 605 -0.99 -3.97 27.90
CA SER A 605 -1.50 -5.02 26.99
C SER A 605 -0.39 -5.94 26.51
N ARG A 606 0.76 -5.38 26.09
CA ARG A 606 1.90 -6.18 25.64
C ARG A 606 2.52 -7.00 26.77
N GLY A 607 2.64 -6.44 27.97
CA GLY A 607 3.14 -7.14 29.15
C GLY A 607 2.30 -8.35 29.55
N PHE A 608 0.98 -8.32 29.31
CA PHE A 608 0.11 -9.49 29.48
C PHE A 608 0.20 -10.53 28.34
N GLY A 609 1.09 -10.35 27.36
CA GLY A 609 1.27 -11.27 26.24
C GLY A 609 0.24 -11.10 25.12
N ILE A 610 -0.45 -9.95 25.06
CA ILE A 610 -1.45 -9.62 24.04
C ILE A 610 -0.81 -8.72 22.97
N ARG A 611 -0.39 -9.33 21.85
CA ARG A 611 0.31 -8.65 20.75
C ARG A 611 -0.55 -7.62 20.01
N ASN A 612 -1.85 -7.87 19.88
CA ASN A 612 -2.81 -6.96 19.24
C ASN A 612 -3.91 -6.59 20.23
N THR A 613 -3.90 -5.36 20.75
CA THR A 613 -4.93 -4.86 21.69
C THR A 613 -6.26 -4.66 20.96
N SER A 614 -7.22 -5.57 21.18
CA SER A 614 -8.59 -5.43 20.65
C SER A 614 -9.35 -4.29 21.37
N SER A 615 -10.44 -3.81 20.79
CA SER A 615 -11.29 -2.78 21.41
C SER A 615 -11.84 -3.20 22.78
N GLN A 616 -12.12 -4.51 22.96
CA GLN A 616 -12.58 -5.06 24.23
C GLN A 616 -11.48 -5.04 25.30
N VAL A 617 -10.25 -5.45 24.95
CA VAL A 617 -9.10 -5.40 25.87
C VAL A 617 -8.77 -3.96 26.23
N ARG A 618 -8.76 -3.06 25.24
CA ARG A 618 -8.58 -1.62 25.44
C ARG A 618 -9.61 -1.05 26.42
N GLY A 619 -10.89 -1.39 26.27
CA GLY A 619 -11.94 -0.91 27.17
C GLY A 619 -11.74 -1.35 28.64
N VAL A 620 -11.29 -2.58 28.88
CA VAL A 620 -11.00 -3.06 30.25
C VAL A 620 -9.79 -2.32 30.86
N LEU A 621 -8.74 -2.11 30.06
CA LEU A 621 -7.56 -1.35 30.50
C LEU A 621 -7.88 0.13 30.75
N GLU A 622 -8.70 0.74 29.89
CA GLU A 622 -9.18 2.12 30.06
C GLU A 622 -10.00 2.26 31.34
N GLN A 623 -10.92 1.34 31.60
CA GLN A 623 -11.74 1.37 32.81
C GLN A 623 -10.88 1.24 34.07
N ALA A 624 -9.86 0.37 34.07
CA ALA A 624 -8.95 0.24 35.21
C ALA A 624 -8.18 1.55 35.47
N VAL A 625 -7.72 2.24 34.42
CA VAL A 625 -7.07 3.54 34.55
C VAL A 625 -8.04 4.60 35.10
N ASP A 626 -9.29 4.63 34.64
CA ASP A 626 -10.31 5.54 35.17
C ASP A 626 -10.59 5.30 36.65
N ASP A 627 -10.67 4.04 37.07
CA ASP A 627 -10.86 3.67 38.48
C ASP A 627 -9.68 4.13 39.35
N MET A 628 -8.44 4.04 38.84
CA MET A 628 -7.24 4.54 39.53
C MET A 628 -7.22 6.06 39.65
N ILE A 629 -7.72 6.79 38.64
CA ILE A 629 -7.89 8.25 38.70
C ILE A 629 -8.97 8.60 39.73
N ALA A 630 -10.10 7.90 39.73
CA ALA A 630 -11.19 8.10 40.69
C ALA A 630 -10.74 7.86 42.14
N ARG A 631 -9.87 6.87 42.36
CA ARG A 631 -9.23 6.57 43.67
C ARG A 631 -8.06 7.50 44.01
N ARG A 632 -7.76 8.49 43.17
CA ARG A 632 -6.65 9.44 43.32
C ARG A 632 -5.26 8.80 43.40
N GLN A 633 -5.07 7.63 42.78
CA GLN A 633 -3.75 7.00 42.64
C GLN A 633 -2.98 7.56 41.44
N LEU A 634 -3.72 7.96 40.40
CA LEU A 634 -3.21 8.66 39.22
C LEU A 634 -3.86 10.03 39.10
N LYS A 635 -3.15 10.98 38.50
CA LYS A 635 -3.69 12.27 38.05
C LYS A 635 -3.28 12.51 36.60
N GLU A 636 -4.20 13.06 35.82
CA GLU A 636 -3.94 13.45 34.44
C GLU A 636 -3.66 14.96 34.37
N VAL A 637 -2.49 15.33 33.86
CA VAL A 637 -2.07 16.72 33.69
C VAL A 637 -1.61 16.90 32.24
N ALA A 638 -2.30 17.76 31.49
CA ALA A 638 -2.00 18.04 30.07
C ALA A 638 -1.91 16.78 29.18
N GLY A 639 -2.75 15.77 29.42
CA GLY A 639 -2.79 14.52 28.66
C GLY A 639 -1.76 13.46 29.07
N ILE A 640 -1.03 13.68 30.18
CA ILE A 640 -0.05 12.75 30.74
C ILE A 640 -0.53 12.27 32.11
N LEU A 641 -0.58 10.95 32.30
CA LEU A 641 -0.87 10.30 33.58
C LEU A 641 0.39 10.31 34.45
N THR A 642 0.25 10.78 35.68
CA THR A 642 1.31 10.82 36.69
C THR A 642 0.80 10.27 38.02
N MET A 643 1.70 9.71 38.84
CA MET A 643 1.34 9.24 40.18
C MET A 643 1.13 10.42 41.13
N THR A 644 0.14 10.31 42.01
CA THR A 644 -0.06 11.25 43.12
C THR A 644 0.97 10.97 44.24
N ASP A 645 1.27 11.98 45.06
CA ASP A 645 2.32 11.87 46.10
C ASP A 645 2.02 10.80 47.16
N ASP A 646 0.74 10.43 47.35
CA ASP A 646 0.30 9.33 48.23
C ASP A 646 0.52 7.92 47.65
N ALA A 647 0.78 7.80 46.34
CA ALA A 647 0.90 6.53 45.62
C ALA A 647 2.34 6.10 45.32
N ARG A 648 3.35 6.95 45.57
CA ARG A 648 4.75 6.60 45.33
C ARG A 648 5.19 5.47 46.27
N PRO A 649 5.62 4.30 45.76
CA PRO A 649 6.27 3.32 46.61
C PRO A 649 7.52 3.96 47.21
N ALA A 650 7.72 3.81 48.52
CA ALA A 650 8.96 4.21 49.17
C ALA A 650 10.11 3.46 48.48
N VAL A 651 10.96 4.20 47.78
CA VAL A 651 12.13 3.66 47.09
C VAL A 651 13.07 3.09 48.15
N GLN A 652 13.28 1.77 48.12
CA GLN A 652 14.43 1.09 48.71
C GLN A 652 15.31 0.55 47.59
#